data_AF-A0A7K7ABA9-F1
#
_entry.id   AF-A0A7K7ABA9-F1
#
_cell.length_a   1.000
_cell.length_b   1.000
_cell.length_c   1.000
_cell.angle_alpha   90.00
_cell.angle_beta   90.00
_cell.angle_gamma   90.00
#
_symmetry.space_group_name_H-M   'P 1'
#
loop_
_entity.id
_entity.type
_entity.pdbx_description
1 polymer ?
#
loop_
_entity_poly.entity_id
_entity_poly.type
_entity_poly.pdbx_seq_one_letter_code
_entity_poly.pdbx_strand_id
1 'polypeptide(L)'
;KGSRSETPLTVLSAEFNGALLGESAKVEVSPGGTAEYNFTAGFEYCPEGPNSVDSIAQSPVFLTVIEVLPKEKRQREERTVPLGQAVVDLLPLLQGQCSFKVWAPLYAVSASPLESVPPEAKFILVLQCGLEVSVCIQEPLLSAAQLLNGNLLSVTLEAAYSVPEAFVPTGPLQNYLACLQVPAVGEKEILLIFRNGVPKLGGEKEPLPRPKKWPLGNTLAPGALNIPNSFIVGGPYEDEDGELNRREDVEFRVQAESVKKRIVWDMERRCYLDPAAVLFLQKRIAECRYWPVEVCRVPLVPSSKGKNSKVDKGDDDGQVFFHGVAYINMVPLLYPGVKRIRGAFRVFAYKDSEVFEKTKNQVSVFRDLKPQISLIKEGQWTPGLSPPLSRTVSSKIQREDKEKIIKEKETIRKINAQSFVMPLMALDDKILTEQCLSSQQYFEAGTFLVMEIKLEKALIPKRLPEELAMQVKEMIPPRPLLPRRTAGAEKAVEDYHNQIASIAVAILREYHELFGKQLPDQGAVNQQTLEEQKCQLNFELNSSGKYFAYKEQLKARYAVVKVVREKYLKTTAFESMEQFQAFLSELYVYLVDQMHVALNQVLSEEAADPVPPSCVTDEQLRLFAHEAEVSRDYQLASLYHQQRIAQDQHNIQCWLDYGAFCLLLEDTIKAQECFREALRLDPYHVQSLLLCGIVAVMLQHYEEAEIFFEDATSLRPFSVVVWTLSGLFYELQNNNIRAEMAFREANKLMQAQLATERSMPGAAEGEGRKKRLSVECGRPLNPYPEESLPVFTRSWVFIPKFSSKSWKPEDSFLFSLFLWDSAPSWPVDGCSLHLMFVVGATSWRVTVTPSLAAPPPVPGLSQPPCSIFMKAVDFLMKVNAIQFVHMALAHELLSLQEGPSCGYYLVLAQTYLLKEDFSKAEECLCEAVGLDYTNPNVWAQKGHLCFLKGDLAEAKQCYERTVSFVVDAADMHFVYLRLGSIYLEEKEYGRAKQTYLMACKNSASCLTWLGVGIACYRLEEMAEAEDALAEANALNNKNAEVWAYLALVCLHGGRQLEAEQCYKYTLKVSI
;
A
#
# COMPACT_ATOMS: atom_id res chain seq x y z
N LYS A 1 43.49 39.69 18.78
CA LYS A 1 44.78 40.24 19.26
C LYS A 1 45.90 39.41 18.63
N GLY A 2 46.92 40.07 18.07
CA GLY A 2 48.08 39.39 17.47
C GLY A 2 48.92 38.65 18.51
N SER A 3 49.84 37.81 18.03
CA SER A 3 50.76 37.02 18.87
C SER A 3 51.74 37.88 19.68
N ARG A 4 51.97 39.13 19.24
CA ARG A 4 52.59 40.22 20.00
C ARG A 4 51.57 41.37 20.06
N SER A 5 51.46 42.07 21.17
CA SER A 5 50.38 43.03 21.52
C SER A 5 50.31 44.32 20.68
N GLU A 6 50.56 44.24 19.36
CA GLU A 6 50.42 45.30 18.36
C GLU A 6 49.18 45.04 17.47
N THR A 7 48.77 46.01 16.65
CA THR A 7 47.73 45.82 15.62
C THR A 7 48.26 44.80 14.58
N PRO A 8 47.67 43.60 14.47
CA PRO A 8 48.22 42.56 13.61
C PRO A 8 48.06 42.92 12.13
N LEU A 9 49.13 42.76 11.36
CA LEU A 9 49.12 42.79 9.90
C LEU A 9 48.72 41.41 9.39
N THR A 10 47.64 41.34 8.62
CA THR A 10 47.08 40.08 8.14
C THR A 10 46.98 40.03 6.62
N VAL A 11 47.12 38.83 6.06
CA VAL A 11 46.95 38.50 4.65
C VAL A 11 45.97 37.34 4.54
N LEU A 12 45.08 37.39 3.55
CA LEU A 12 44.16 36.32 3.21
C LEU A 12 44.70 35.55 2.00
N SER A 13 44.86 34.24 2.12
CA SER A 13 45.24 33.34 1.02
C SER A 13 44.05 32.45 0.65
N ALA A 14 43.77 32.32 -0.66
CA ALA A 14 42.71 31.45 -1.18
C ALA A 14 43.30 30.28 -1.96
N GLU A 15 42.84 29.06 -1.66
CA GLU A 15 43.32 27.82 -2.26
C GLU A 15 42.15 26.93 -2.70
N PHE A 16 42.29 26.26 -3.85
CA PHE A 16 41.34 25.26 -4.35
C PHE A 16 42.09 24.11 -5.03
N ASN A 17 41.73 22.86 -4.72
CA ASN A 17 42.38 21.66 -5.25
C ASN A 17 43.92 21.63 -5.13
N GLY A 18 44.47 22.22 -4.07
CA GLY A 18 45.91 22.30 -3.84
C GLY A 18 46.64 23.35 -4.69
N ALA A 19 45.90 24.14 -5.48
CA ALA A 19 46.42 25.30 -6.19
C ALA A 19 46.08 26.59 -5.44
N LEU A 20 47.07 27.48 -5.31
CA LEU A 20 46.89 28.82 -4.78
C LEU A 20 46.17 29.69 -5.81
N LEU A 21 44.98 30.18 -5.47
CA LEU A 21 44.17 31.07 -6.32
C LEU A 21 44.66 32.53 -6.25
N GLY A 22 45.17 32.94 -5.08
CA GLY A 22 45.77 34.26 -4.88
C GLY A 22 45.91 34.64 -3.40
N GLU A 23 46.63 35.73 -3.14
CA GLU A 23 46.80 36.32 -1.80
C GLU A 23 46.38 37.80 -1.81
N SER A 24 45.77 38.26 -0.72
CA SER A 24 45.36 39.66 -0.55
C SER A 24 46.55 40.59 -0.27
N ALA A 25 46.33 41.89 -0.40
CA ALA A 25 47.25 42.87 0.19
C ALA A 25 47.32 42.71 1.72
N LYS A 26 48.40 43.18 2.34
CA LYS A 26 48.56 43.22 3.79
C LYS A 26 47.62 44.28 4.36
N VAL A 27 46.74 43.87 5.28
CA VAL A 27 45.74 44.75 5.90
C VAL A 27 45.96 44.80 7.41
N GLU A 28 45.97 46.01 7.96
CA GLU A 28 45.97 46.23 9.41
C GLU A 28 44.58 45.98 9.98
N VAL A 29 44.47 45.11 10.98
CA VAL A 29 43.20 44.83 11.64
C VAL A 29 42.79 46.02 12.51
N SER A 30 41.54 46.46 12.37
CA SER A 30 41.01 47.60 13.12
C SER A 30 40.98 47.33 14.64
N PRO A 31 40.94 48.36 15.51
CA PRO A 31 40.82 48.19 16.96
C PRO A 31 39.56 47.42 17.39
N GLY A 32 38.53 47.39 16.54
CA GLY A 32 37.29 46.63 16.73
C GLY A 32 37.37 45.16 16.30
N GLY A 33 38.52 44.71 15.79
CA GLY A 33 38.74 43.32 15.36
C GLY A 33 38.23 42.99 13.95
N THR A 34 37.84 43.99 13.16
CA THR A 34 37.39 43.83 11.77
C THR A 34 38.52 44.17 10.78
N ALA A 35 38.58 43.45 9.67
CA ALA A 35 39.50 43.72 8.57
C ALA A 35 38.77 43.59 7.23
N GLU A 36 38.95 44.56 6.34
CA GLU A 36 38.38 44.55 4.98
C GLU A 36 39.50 44.28 3.98
N TYR A 37 39.53 43.06 3.43
CA TYR A 37 40.59 42.65 2.51
C TYR A 37 40.37 43.11 1.06
N ASN A 38 39.11 43.38 0.65
CA ASN A 38 38.72 43.74 -0.73
C ASN A 38 39.44 42.90 -1.80
N PHE A 39 39.51 41.59 -1.55
CA PHE A 39 40.28 40.64 -2.34
C PHE A 39 39.35 39.78 -3.20
N THR A 40 39.69 39.65 -4.48
CA THR A 40 38.99 38.82 -5.45
C THR A 40 39.97 37.83 -6.07
N ALA A 41 39.62 36.55 -6.04
CA ALA A 41 40.35 35.49 -6.74
C ALA A 41 39.36 34.60 -7.50
N GLY A 42 39.83 33.96 -8.56
CA GLY A 42 39.01 33.08 -9.39
C GLY A 42 39.86 32.04 -10.10
N PHE A 43 39.20 30.99 -10.57
CA PHE A 43 39.79 29.96 -11.41
C PHE A 43 38.87 29.66 -12.59
N GLU A 44 39.45 29.17 -13.69
CA GLU A 44 38.67 28.76 -14.85
C GLU A 44 38.11 27.35 -14.66
N TYR A 45 36.83 27.19 -15.01
CA TYR A 45 36.17 25.89 -15.08
C TYR A 45 36.65 25.14 -16.33
N CYS A 46 37.07 23.89 -16.14
CA CYS A 46 37.53 23.04 -17.24
C CYS A 46 36.94 21.63 -17.08
N PRO A 47 36.08 21.16 -18.00
CA PRO A 47 35.38 19.88 -17.86
C PRO A 47 36.32 18.66 -17.86
N GLU A 48 37.45 18.73 -18.57
CA GLU A 48 38.49 17.67 -18.58
C GLU A 48 39.75 18.06 -17.78
N GLY A 49 39.71 19.17 -17.05
CA GLY A 49 40.82 19.68 -16.27
C GLY A 49 40.71 19.40 -14.76
N PRO A 50 41.67 19.90 -13.96
CA PRO A 50 41.66 19.74 -12.50
C PRO A 50 40.50 20.46 -11.81
N ASN A 51 39.78 21.34 -12.51
CA ASN A 51 38.61 22.09 -12.01
C ASN A 51 37.32 21.59 -12.70
N SER A 52 37.14 20.27 -12.70
CA SER A 52 35.94 19.60 -13.25
C SER A 52 34.70 19.79 -12.36
N VAL A 53 33.53 19.40 -12.87
CA VAL A 53 32.27 19.39 -12.08
C VAL A 53 32.41 18.54 -10.82
N ASP A 54 33.07 17.39 -10.91
CA ASP A 54 33.31 16.50 -9.78
C ASP A 54 34.20 17.14 -8.72
N SER A 55 35.19 17.92 -9.17
CA SER A 55 36.08 18.69 -8.29
C SER A 55 35.34 19.77 -7.53
N ILE A 56 34.43 20.48 -8.20
CA ILE A 56 33.56 21.50 -7.59
C ILE A 56 32.57 20.85 -6.60
N ALA A 57 32.11 19.63 -6.88
CA ALA A 57 31.21 18.90 -5.99
C ALA A 57 31.92 18.41 -4.71
N GLN A 58 33.19 17.98 -4.81
CA GLN A 58 33.88 17.26 -3.73
C GLN A 58 34.89 18.07 -2.92
N SER A 59 35.39 19.19 -3.46
CA SER A 59 36.42 20.02 -2.84
C SER A 59 35.88 21.39 -2.48
N PRO A 60 36.07 21.87 -1.24
CA PRO A 60 35.75 23.23 -0.88
C PRO A 60 36.89 24.19 -1.27
N VAL A 61 36.59 25.49 -1.23
CA VAL A 61 37.62 26.55 -1.27
C VAL A 61 38.12 26.81 0.14
N PHE A 62 39.44 26.80 0.31
CA PHE A 62 40.10 27.12 1.56
C PHE A 62 40.53 28.58 1.59
N LEU A 63 40.22 29.25 2.69
CA LEU A 63 40.61 30.63 2.95
C LEU A 63 41.45 30.67 4.22
N THR A 64 42.74 30.94 4.10
CA THR A 64 43.67 30.97 5.23
C THR A 64 44.03 32.41 5.58
N VAL A 65 43.75 32.81 6.83
CA VAL A 65 44.17 34.11 7.37
C VAL A 65 45.54 33.96 8.01
N ILE A 66 46.50 34.73 7.54
CA ILE A 66 47.92 34.64 7.90
C ILE A 66 48.34 35.97 8.55
N GLU A 67 48.91 35.91 9.75
CA GLU A 67 49.59 37.04 10.41
C GLU A 67 51.01 37.18 9.84
N VAL A 68 51.37 38.39 9.42
CA VAL A 68 52.72 38.73 8.97
C VAL A 68 53.46 39.41 10.12
N LEU A 69 54.50 38.76 10.65
CA LEU A 69 55.29 39.31 11.74
C LEU A 69 56.35 40.31 11.23
N PRO A 70 56.63 41.39 11.99
CA PRO A 70 57.63 42.38 11.59
C PRO A 70 59.04 41.78 11.47
N LYS A 71 59.80 42.20 10.44
CA LYS A 71 61.17 41.72 10.17
C LYS A 71 62.12 42.05 11.33
N GLU A 72 62.69 41.04 11.98
CA GLU A 72 63.82 41.23 12.90
C GLU A 72 65.11 41.48 12.09
N LYS A 73 65.98 42.40 12.54
CA LYS A 73 67.13 43.00 11.81
C LYS A 73 68.19 42.02 11.23
N ARG A 74 68.01 40.70 11.29
CA ARG A 74 68.94 39.66 10.79
C ARG A 74 68.32 38.62 9.83
N GLN A 75 67.02 38.67 9.51
CA GLN A 75 66.38 37.69 8.61
C GLN A 75 66.08 38.28 7.21
N ARG A 76 66.29 37.47 6.16
CA ARG A 76 66.01 37.84 4.75
C ARG A 76 64.53 37.70 4.37
N GLU A 77 63.76 36.88 5.09
CA GLU A 77 62.35 36.57 4.81
C GLU A 77 61.45 36.98 5.99
N GLU A 78 60.21 37.37 5.68
CA GLU A 78 59.18 37.71 6.69
C GLU A 78 58.64 36.42 7.32
N ARG A 79 58.53 36.39 8.64
CA ARG A 79 57.97 35.24 9.34
C ARG A 79 56.44 35.37 9.34
N THR A 80 55.75 34.40 8.75
CA THR A 80 54.29 34.34 8.72
C THR A 80 53.75 33.28 9.69
N VAL A 81 52.57 33.51 10.24
CA VAL A 81 51.88 32.59 11.16
C VAL A 81 50.43 32.43 10.71
N PRO A 82 49.96 31.21 10.34
CA PRO A 82 48.55 31.00 10.03
C PRO A 82 47.71 31.14 11.32
N LEU A 83 46.76 32.07 11.30
CA LEU A 83 45.86 32.34 12.44
C LEU A 83 44.65 31.39 12.42
N GLY A 84 44.06 31.21 11.24
CA GLY A 84 42.89 30.37 11.08
C GLY A 84 42.53 30.13 9.62
N GLN A 85 41.64 29.16 9.40
CA GLN A 85 41.21 28.71 8.09
C GLN A 85 39.69 28.63 8.04
N ALA A 86 39.10 29.20 7.00
CA ALA A 86 37.69 29.11 6.69
C ALA A 86 37.49 28.28 5.42
N VAL A 87 36.30 27.70 5.28
CA VAL A 87 35.96 26.75 4.22
C VAL A 87 34.67 27.18 3.56
N VAL A 88 34.66 27.24 2.24
CA VAL A 88 33.48 27.61 1.43
C VAL A 88 33.08 26.44 0.55
N ASP A 89 31.86 25.96 0.73
CA ASP A 89 31.25 24.89 -0.08
C ASP A 89 30.71 25.48 -1.40
N LEU A 90 31.14 24.95 -2.53
CA LEU A 90 30.73 25.39 -3.87
C LEU A 90 29.46 24.71 -4.37
N LEU A 91 28.86 23.82 -3.57
CA LEU A 91 27.64 23.10 -3.93
C LEU A 91 26.49 23.98 -4.48
N PRO A 92 26.21 25.19 -3.94
CA PRO A 92 25.13 26.03 -4.47
C PRO A 92 25.24 26.36 -5.97
N LEU A 93 26.47 26.38 -6.53
CA LEU A 93 26.68 26.59 -7.97
C LEU A 93 26.15 25.42 -8.80
N LEU A 94 26.29 24.18 -8.31
CA LEU A 94 25.76 22.97 -8.96
C LEU A 94 24.23 22.85 -8.82
N GLN A 95 23.64 23.56 -7.87
CA GLN A 95 22.19 23.68 -7.71
C GLN A 95 21.59 24.78 -8.60
N GLY A 96 22.41 25.44 -9.43
CA GLY A 96 21.98 26.44 -10.40
C GLY A 96 22.04 27.89 -9.91
N GLN A 97 22.62 28.17 -8.73
CA GLN A 97 22.83 29.55 -8.28
C GLN A 97 24.04 30.17 -9.00
N CYS A 98 23.87 31.37 -9.57
CA CYS A 98 24.99 32.09 -10.20
C CYS A 98 25.78 32.95 -9.19
N SER A 99 25.19 33.33 -8.06
CA SER A 99 25.88 34.07 -7.02
C SER A 99 25.26 33.83 -5.64
N PHE A 100 26.09 33.67 -4.62
CA PHE A 100 25.65 33.49 -3.24
C PHE A 100 26.64 34.09 -2.26
N LYS A 101 26.15 34.44 -1.05
CA LYS A 101 26.97 34.96 0.05
C LYS A 101 26.96 33.98 1.22
N VAL A 102 28.12 33.74 1.82
CA VAL A 102 28.28 32.83 2.96
C VAL A 102 29.09 33.50 4.04
N TRP A 103 28.64 33.33 5.28
CA TRP A 103 29.45 33.59 6.46
C TRP A 103 30.24 32.33 6.83
N ALA A 104 31.54 32.32 6.53
CA ALA A 104 32.41 31.16 6.73
C ALA A 104 33.15 31.28 8.07
N PRO A 105 32.92 30.39 9.04
CA PRO A 105 33.58 30.44 10.34
C PRO A 105 35.09 30.19 10.21
N LEU A 106 35.89 30.90 11.02
CA LEU A 106 37.35 30.79 10.99
C LEU A 106 37.83 29.79 12.05
N TYR A 107 38.39 28.66 11.61
CA TYR A 107 38.89 27.61 12.49
C TYR A 107 40.38 27.78 12.79
N ALA A 108 40.78 27.65 14.05
CA ALA A 108 42.17 27.77 14.46
C ALA A 108 43.05 26.64 13.88
N VAL A 109 44.23 26.99 13.37
CA VAL A 109 45.23 26.05 12.86
C VAL A 109 46.11 25.53 14.02
N SER A 110 46.52 24.25 13.96
CA SER A 110 47.45 23.65 14.92
C SER A 110 48.80 24.39 14.89
N ALA A 111 49.21 24.96 16.02
CA ALA A 111 50.32 25.94 16.20
C ALA A 111 49.93 27.44 16.27
N SER A 112 48.64 27.80 16.28
CA SER A 112 48.19 29.18 16.54
C SER A 112 48.01 29.46 18.05
N PRO A 113 48.18 30.72 18.53
CA PRO A 113 47.93 31.09 19.93
C PRO A 113 46.50 30.80 20.42
N LEU A 114 45.56 30.64 19.48
CA LEU A 114 44.14 30.37 19.70
C LEU A 114 43.83 28.93 20.15
N GLU A 115 44.77 28.00 20.01
CA GLU A 115 44.61 26.60 20.42
C GLU A 115 44.52 26.44 21.96
N SER A 116 45.09 27.40 22.71
CA SER A 116 45.21 27.43 24.18
C SER A 116 43.95 27.88 24.95
N VAL A 117 42.87 28.23 24.25
CA VAL A 117 41.63 28.77 24.85
C VAL A 117 40.72 27.63 25.38
N PRO A 118 40.06 27.78 26.54
CA PRO A 118 39.12 26.79 27.10
C PRO A 118 37.96 26.42 26.15
N PRO A 119 37.44 25.19 26.18
CA PRO A 119 36.42 24.70 25.23
C PRO A 119 35.12 25.52 25.20
N GLU A 120 34.66 26.04 26.34
CA GLU A 120 33.45 26.89 26.44
C GLU A 120 33.65 28.27 25.77
N ALA A 121 34.87 28.80 25.80
CA ALA A 121 35.23 30.05 25.12
C ALA A 121 35.55 29.84 23.61
N LYS A 122 35.94 28.64 23.19
CA LYS A 122 36.14 28.27 21.77
C LYS A 122 34.84 28.32 20.97
N PHE A 123 33.71 27.90 21.55
CA PHE A 123 32.41 27.94 20.87
C PHE A 123 31.93 29.37 20.60
N ILE A 124 32.09 30.28 21.58
CA ILE A 124 31.74 31.70 21.45
C ILE A 124 32.67 32.41 20.45
N LEU A 125 33.96 32.09 20.42
CA LEU A 125 34.92 32.67 19.48
C LEU A 125 34.72 32.19 18.02
N VAL A 126 34.36 30.92 17.80
CA VAL A 126 34.05 30.40 16.45
C VAL A 126 32.74 30.99 15.90
N LEU A 127 31.78 31.35 16.77
CA LEU A 127 30.56 32.05 16.38
C LEU A 127 30.78 33.55 16.08
N GLN A 128 31.82 34.16 16.64
CA GLN A 128 32.10 35.61 16.49
C GLN A 128 33.19 35.92 15.44
N CYS A 129 34.03 34.97 15.06
CA CYS A 129 35.09 35.16 14.08
C CYS A 129 34.82 34.35 12.80
N GLY A 130 34.53 35.05 11.71
CA GLY A 130 34.28 34.46 10.40
C GLY A 130 34.60 35.43 9.27
N LEU A 131 34.58 34.93 8.04
CA LEU A 131 34.75 35.70 6.81
C LEU A 131 33.40 35.76 6.09
N GLU A 132 32.95 36.95 5.71
CA GLU A 132 31.88 37.09 4.71
C GLU A 132 32.50 36.89 3.33
N VAL A 133 32.03 35.88 2.61
CA VAL A 133 32.54 35.51 1.28
C VAL A 133 31.39 35.55 0.29
N SER A 134 31.56 36.29 -0.80
CA SER A 134 30.67 36.27 -1.95
C SER A 134 31.29 35.46 -3.08
N VAL A 135 30.56 34.46 -3.57
CA VAL A 135 30.95 33.66 -4.74
C VAL A 135 30.03 34.01 -5.89
N CYS A 136 30.58 34.25 -7.09
CA CYS A 136 29.81 34.56 -8.29
C CYS A 136 30.41 33.91 -9.54
N ILE A 137 29.55 33.49 -10.46
CA ILE A 137 29.90 33.03 -11.81
C ILE A 137 29.07 33.80 -12.85
N GLN A 138 29.63 34.01 -14.04
CA GLN A 138 28.97 34.78 -15.10
C GLN A 138 27.76 34.05 -15.70
N GLU A 139 27.87 32.74 -15.87
CA GLU A 139 26.83 31.86 -16.42
C GLU A 139 26.67 30.61 -15.53
N PRO A 140 25.47 30.00 -15.48
CA PRO A 140 25.27 28.79 -14.68
C PRO A 140 26.16 27.64 -15.19
N LEU A 141 26.80 26.91 -14.27
CA LEU A 141 27.70 25.79 -14.59
C LEU A 141 27.01 24.66 -15.38
N LEU A 142 25.70 24.50 -15.16
CA LEU A 142 24.87 23.47 -15.76
C LEU A 142 23.74 24.11 -16.56
N SER A 143 23.42 23.54 -17.72
CA SER A 143 22.27 23.95 -18.51
C SER A 143 20.94 23.66 -17.80
N ALA A 144 19.85 24.33 -18.17
CA ALA A 144 18.53 24.08 -17.59
C ALA A 144 18.08 22.61 -17.72
N ALA A 145 18.40 21.95 -18.85
CA ALA A 145 18.10 20.53 -19.06
C ALA A 145 18.92 19.62 -18.12
N GLN A 146 20.19 19.95 -17.89
CA GLN A 146 21.06 19.24 -16.94
C GLN A 146 20.60 19.45 -15.49
N LEU A 147 20.19 20.66 -15.12
CA LEU A 147 19.64 20.93 -13.79
C LEU A 147 18.31 20.22 -13.56
N LEU A 148 17.45 20.10 -14.58
CA LEU A 148 16.15 19.42 -14.46
C LEU A 148 16.29 17.90 -14.41
N ASN A 149 17.05 17.31 -15.34
CA ASN A 149 17.13 15.86 -15.53
C ASN A 149 18.37 15.19 -14.92
N GLY A 150 19.36 15.97 -14.51
CA GLY A 150 20.52 15.51 -13.75
C GLY A 150 20.22 15.39 -12.25
N ASN A 151 21.17 14.84 -11.51
CA ASN A 151 21.03 14.61 -10.08
C ASN A 151 22.37 14.77 -9.36
N LEU A 152 22.34 15.05 -8.07
CA LEU A 152 23.52 15.07 -7.23
C LEU A 152 23.51 13.85 -6.31
N LEU A 153 24.54 13.02 -6.43
CA LEU A 153 24.77 11.85 -5.60
C LEU A 153 25.75 12.20 -4.48
N SER A 154 25.37 11.89 -3.25
CA SER A 154 26.21 11.99 -2.07
C SER A 154 26.31 10.62 -1.39
N VAL A 155 27.53 10.16 -1.15
CA VAL A 155 27.83 8.89 -0.49
C VAL A 155 28.60 9.17 0.78
N THR A 156 28.02 8.82 1.92
CA THR A 156 28.65 8.95 3.23
C THR A 156 29.04 7.59 3.75
N LEU A 157 30.33 7.39 4.00
CA LEU A 157 30.84 6.21 4.71
C LEU A 157 31.07 6.59 6.17
N GLU A 158 30.26 6.03 7.07
CA GLU A 158 30.35 6.34 8.50
C GLU A 158 31.49 5.54 9.14
N ALA A 159 31.32 4.21 9.25
CA ALA A 159 32.24 3.33 9.96
C ALA A 159 32.12 1.86 9.53
N ALA A 160 33.19 1.10 9.75
CA ALA A 160 33.19 -0.36 9.76
C ALA A 160 33.22 -0.84 11.22
N TYR A 161 32.23 -1.62 11.63
CA TYR A 161 32.11 -2.17 12.99
C TYR A 161 32.48 -3.65 13.02
N SER A 162 32.85 -4.15 14.20
CA SER A 162 33.29 -5.55 14.39
C SER A 162 34.40 -5.96 13.42
N VAL A 163 35.45 -5.13 13.32
CA VAL A 163 36.58 -5.38 12.40
C VAL A 163 37.51 -6.51 12.91
N PRO A 164 38.26 -7.19 12.03
CA PRO A 164 39.16 -8.29 12.42
C PRO A 164 40.16 -7.90 13.51
N GLU A 165 40.53 -8.85 14.38
CA GLU A 165 41.42 -8.57 15.53
C GLU A 165 42.79 -8.01 15.15
N ALA A 166 43.28 -8.40 13.95
CA ALA A 166 44.53 -7.94 13.35
C ALA A 166 44.56 -6.42 13.09
N PHE A 167 43.44 -5.72 13.23
CA PHE A 167 43.32 -4.28 13.03
C PHE A 167 43.55 -3.59 14.38
N VAL A 168 44.81 -3.26 14.66
CA VAL A 168 45.24 -2.67 15.93
C VAL A 168 45.84 -1.29 15.67
N PRO A 169 45.47 -0.25 16.45
CA PRO A 169 46.04 1.08 16.31
C PRO A 169 47.53 1.19 16.69
N THR A 170 48.06 0.22 17.44
CA THR A 170 49.44 0.25 17.98
C THR A 170 50.47 -0.44 17.07
N GLY A 171 50.32 -0.33 15.75
CA GLY A 171 51.20 -0.94 14.73
C GLY A 171 51.83 0.07 13.76
N PRO A 172 52.53 -0.38 12.70
CA PRO A 172 52.98 0.50 11.61
C PRO A 172 51.77 1.24 11.01
N LEU A 173 51.97 2.46 10.50
CA LEU A 173 50.90 3.26 9.89
C LEU A 173 50.22 2.43 8.79
N GLN A 174 48.92 2.19 8.92
CA GLN A 174 48.12 1.44 7.95
C GLN A 174 47.02 2.35 7.42
N ASN A 175 46.71 2.22 6.14
CA ASN A 175 45.60 2.91 5.52
C ASN A 175 44.45 1.92 5.27
N TYR A 176 43.29 2.22 5.85
CA TYR A 176 42.06 1.47 5.61
C TYR A 176 41.28 2.17 4.49
N LEU A 177 41.06 1.44 3.40
CA LEU A 177 40.46 1.95 2.18
C LEU A 177 39.10 1.30 1.97
N ALA A 178 38.13 2.09 1.51
CA ALA A 178 36.89 1.59 0.94
C ALA A 178 36.64 2.28 -0.39
N CYS A 179 36.06 1.59 -1.37
CA CYS A 179 35.81 2.18 -2.67
C CYS A 179 34.54 1.65 -3.36
N LEU A 180 34.05 2.46 -4.29
CA LEU A 180 32.74 2.34 -4.92
C LEU A 180 32.83 3.01 -6.30
N GLN A 181 32.42 2.33 -7.37
CA GLN A 181 32.27 2.95 -8.69
C GLN A 181 30.85 3.50 -8.84
N VAL A 182 30.70 4.70 -9.42
CA VAL A 182 29.39 5.30 -9.72
C VAL A 182 29.42 5.94 -11.11
N PRO A 183 28.32 5.94 -11.87
CA PRO A 183 28.28 6.69 -13.12
C PRO A 183 28.36 8.19 -12.84
N ALA A 184 28.89 8.98 -13.77
CA ALA A 184 28.95 10.45 -13.62
C ALA A 184 28.55 11.19 -14.90
N VAL A 185 29.21 10.87 -16.02
CA VAL A 185 28.95 11.49 -17.33
C VAL A 185 28.73 10.40 -18.38
N GLY A 186 27.50 10.24 -18.85
CA GLY A 186 27.12 9.13 -19.75
C GLY A 186 27.31 7.77 -19.07
N GLU A 187 28.01 6.87 -19.75
CA GLU A 187 28.37 5.54 -19.22
C GLU A 187 29.75 5.53 -18.53
N LYS A 188 30.44 6.68 -18.44
CA LYS A 188 31.73 6.74 -17.76
C LYS A 188 31.54 6.65 -16.25
N GLU A 189 32.14 5.63 -15.66
CA GLU A 189 32.14 5.42 -14.21
C GLU A 189 33.32 6.14 -13.56
N ILE A 190 33.04 6.82 -12.45
CA ILE A 190 34.00 7.45 -11.57
C ILE A 190 34.16 6.62 -10.31
N LEU A 191 35.39 6.57 -9.83
CA LEU A 191 35.75 5.84 -8.63
C LEU A 191 35.74 6.74 -7.38
N LEU A 192 34.85 6.46 -6.45
CA LEU A 192 34.80 7.08 -5.12
C LEU A 192 35.68 6.27 -4.15
N ILE A 193 36.67 6.92 -3.55
CA ILE A 193 37.62 6.27 -2.61
C ILE A 193 37.57 6.95 -1.24
N PHE A 194 37.32 6.18 -0.20
CA PHE A 194 37.39 6.62 1.20
C PHE A 194 38.75 6.20 1.77
N ARG A 195 39.52 7.18 2.25
CA ARG A 195 40.91 6.98 2.74
C ARG A 195 41.02 7.37 4.20
N ASN A 196 42.11 6.94 4.84
CA ASN A 196 42.52 7.37 6.17
C ASN A 196 41.48 7.06 7.27
N GLY A 197 40.89 5.86 7.21
CA GLY A 197 39.99 5.39 8.27
C GLY A 197 40.71 5.32 9.63
N VAL A 198 40.10 5.85 10.68
CA VAL A 198 40.69 5.93 12.02
C VAL A 198 40.29 4.70 12.85
N PRO A 199 41.25 3.83 13.25
CA PRO A 199 40.95 2.68 14.11
C PRO A 199 40.67 3.12 15.56
N LYS A 200 39.60 2.58 16.17
CA LYS A 200 39.21 2.81 17.57
C LYS A 200 39.07 1.47 18.32
N LEU A 201 39.53 1.42 19.57
CA LEU A 201 39.68 0.19 20.38
C LEU A 201 38.40 -0.31 21.09
N GLY A 202 37.23 0.29 20.83
CA GLY A 202 35.99 -0.02 21.57
C GLY A 202 35.93 0.70 22.93
N GLY A 203 34.74 0.77 23.53
CA GLY A 203 34.46 1.46 24.81
C GLY A 203 33.12 2.17 24.81
N GLU A 204 33.08 3.39 24.26
CA GLU A 204 31.87 4.19 24.13
C GLU A 204 31.39 4.28 22.67
N LYS A 205 30.06 4.38 22.50
CA LYS A 205 29.40 4.59 21.22
C LYS A 205 29.73 5.98 20.66
N GLU A 206 29.78 6.12 19.34
CA GLU A 206 30.02 7.43 18.72
C GLU A 206 28.88 8.41 19.09
N PRO A 207 29.22 9.65 19.49
CA PRO A 207 28.21 10.65 19.78
C PRO A 207 27.41 10.98 18.51
N LEU A 208 26.11 11.17 18.68
CA LEU A 208 25.18 11.59 17.63
C LEU A 208 24.40 12.82 18.14
N PRO A 209 24.23 13.87 17.33
CA PRO A 209 24.75 14.03 15.97
C PRO A 209 26.26 14.34 15.95
N ARG A 210 26.95 13.93 14.88
CA ARG A 210 28.37 14.29 14.62
C ARG A 210 28.58 14.78 13.18
N PRO A 211 29.53 15.70 12.92
CA PRO A 211 29.71 16.29 11.59
C PRO A 211 30.32 15.29 10.59
N LYS A 212 29.92 15.41 9.33
CA LYS A 212 30.57 14.70 8.21
C LYS A 212 31.81 15.46 7.75
N LYS A 213 32.77 14.75 7.16
CA LYS A 213 34.09 15.27 6.79
C LYS A 213 34.33 15.26 5.29
N TRP A 214 35.11 16.23 4.83
CA TRP A 214 35.63 16.27 3.45
C TRP A 214 36.63 15.13 3.20
N PRO A 215 36.71 14.58 1.98
CA PRO A 215 37.61 13.49 1.63
C PRO A 215 39.04 13.98 1.31
N LEU A 216 39.61 14.84 2.16
CA LEU A 216 40.90 15.52 1.93
C LEU A 216 42.02 14.94 2.80
N GLY A 217 43.25 14.97 2.27
CA GLY A 217 44.47 14.59 3.02
C GLY A 217 44.84 15.62 4.09
N ASN A 218 45.83 15.31 4.93
CA ASN A 218 46.26 16.15 6.06
C ASN A 218 46.69 17.56 5.64
N THR A 219 45.74 18.48 5.54
CA THR A 219 45.95 19.92 5.40
C THR A 219 44.96 20.66 6.29
N LEU A 220 45.53 21.20 7.38
CA LEU A 220 45.20 22.39 8.18
C LEU A 220 43.79 22.49 8.85
N ALA A 221 43.81 22.97 10.11
CA ALA A 221 42.73 23.12 11.10
C ALA A 221 41.71 21.94 11.24
N PRO A 222 41.70 21.17 12.35
CA PRO A 222 40.75 20.07 12.57
C PRO A 222 39.26 20.42 12.40
N GLY A 223 38.87 21.68 12.67
CA GLY A 223 37.50 22.17 12.47
C GLY A 223 37.11 22.40 11.00
N ALA A 224 38.08 22.71 10.14
CA ALA A 224 37.89 22.96 8.71
C ALA A 224 37.66 21.66 7.91
N LEU A 225 37.97 20.49 8.49
CA LEU A 225 37.71 19.19 7.87
C LEU A 225 36.21 18.85 7.79
N ASN A 226 35.36 19.52 8.59
CA ASN A 226 33.94 19.24 8.64
C ASN A 226 33.17 19.96 7.53
N ILE A 227 32.19 19.28 6.95
CA ILE A 227 31.27 19.85 5.97
C ILE A 227 30.23 20.72 6.71
N PRO A 228 30.11 22.02 6.37
CA PRO A 228 29.12 22.89 6.99
C PRO A 228 27.70 22.33 6.85
N ASN A 229 26.91 22.39 7.93
CA ASN A 229 25.50 21.95 7.98
C ASN A 229 25.24 20.48 7.56
N SER A 230 26.25 19.61 7.55
CA SER A 230 26.10 18.18 7.23
C SER A 230 26.48 17.29 8.42
N PHE A 231 25.51 16.52 8.91
CA PHE A 231 25.64 15.73 10.14
C PHE A 231 25.15 14.30 9.95
N ILE A 232 25.74 13.39 10.72
CA ILE A 232 25.27 12.03 10.94
C ILE A 232 24.35 12.08 12.16
N VAL A 233 23.05 11.85 11.97
CA VAL A 233 22.00 12.06 13.00
C VAL A 233 21.57 10.75 13.68
N GLY A 234 21.91 9.59 13.11
CA GLY A 234 21.44 8.28 13.59
C GLY A 234 19.95 8.05 13.33
N GLY A 235 19.42 6.95 13.85
CA GLY A 235 18.02 6.54 13.71
C GLY A 235 17.78 5.15 14.33
N PRO A 236 16.52 4.70 14.44
CA PRO A 236 16.21 3.34 14.81
C PRO A 236 16.70 2.35 13.74
N TYR A 237 17.21 1.19 14.16
CA TYR A 237 17.79 0.21 13.24
C TYR A 237 16.74 -0.42 12.30
N GLU A 238 15.48 -0.54 12.74
CA GLU A 238 14.37 -1.14 11.96
C GLU A 238 14.03 -0.30 10.70
N ASP A 239 14.37 0.99 10.68
CA ASP A 239 14.13 1.88 9.54
C ASP A 239 15.28 1.86 8.51
N GLU A 240 16.37 1.13 8.78
CA GLU A 240 17.53 1.05 7.89
C GLU A 240 17.31 0.06 6.73
N ASP A 241 17.94 0.34 5.58
CA ASP A 241 17.91 -0.48 4.35
C ASP A 241 18.94 -1.62 4.32
N GLY A 242 19.72 -1.77 5.40
CA GLY A 242 20.76 -2.79 5.53
C GLY A 242 20.23 -4.16 5.96
N GLU A 243 21.09 -5.18 5.88
CA GLU A 243 20.76 -6.56 6.27
C GLU A 243 20.57 -6.73 7.79
N LEU A 244 21.16 -5.85 8.59
CA LEU A 244 21.18 -5.90 10.06
C LEU A 244 20.14 -4.97 10.69
N ASN A 245 18.88 -5.10 10.25
CA ASN A 245 17.75 -4.27 10.70
C ASN A 245 16.68 -5.06 11.46
N ARG A 246 16.86 -6.37 11.67
CA ARG A 246 15.90 -7.21 12.40
C ARG A 246 16.09 -7.07 13.90
N ARG A 247 15.05 -7.42 14.67
CA ARG A 247 15.10 -7.40 16.15
C ARG A 247 16.21 -8.29 16.73
N GLU A 248 16.48 -9.41 16.07
CA GLU A 248 17.57 -10.35 16.41
C GLU A 248 18.96 -9.70 16.29
N ASP A 249 19.12 -8.73 15.37
CA ASP A 249 20.39 -8.06 15.13
C ASP A 249 20.66 -6.90 16.10
N VAL A 250 19.64 -6.43 16.82
CA VAL A 250 19.73 -5.22 17.68
C VAL A 250 20.80 -5.40 18.76
N GLU A 251 20.80 -6.53 19.47
CA GLU A 251 21.77 -6.81 20.53
C GLU A 251 23.20 -6.86 19.97
N PHE A 252 23.37 -7.56 18.84
CA PHE A 252 24.65 -7.64 18.14
C PHE A 252 25.15 -6.26 17.72
N ARG A 253 24.29 -5.41 17.16
CA ARG A 253 24.64 -4.05 16.76
C ARG A 253 25.03 -3.16 17.92
N VAL A 254 24.27 -3.20 19.02
CA VAL A 254 24.61 -2.45 20.22
C VAL A 254 25.98 -2.86 20.76
N GLN A 255 26.27 -4.17 20.80
CA GLN A 255 27.57 -4.68 21.24
C GLN A 255 28.71 -4.27 20.27
N ALA A 256 28.46 -4.34 18.96
CA ALA A 256 29.44 -3.97 17.94
C ALA A 256 29.78 -2.47 17.97
N GLU A 257 28.80 -1.60 18.20
CA GLU A 257 28.98 -0.14 18.23
C GLU A 257 29.62 0.38 19.53
N SER A 258 29.40 -0.32 20.65
CA SER A 258 29.90 0.09 21.96
C SER A 258 31.22 -0.59 22.31
N VAL A 259 31.28 -1.92 22.31
CA VAL A 259 32.36 -2.69 22.93
C VAL A 259 33.45 -3.09 21.92
N LYS A 260 33.09 -3.40 20.67
CA LYS A 260 34.05 -3.95 19.69
C LYS A 260 34.90 -2.87 19.01
N LYS A 261 36.02 -3.31 18.42
CA LYS A 261 36.90 -2.49 17.57
C LYS A 261 36.16 -2.03 16.31
N ARG A 262 36.49 -0.83 15.84
CA ARG A 262 35.87 -0.22 14.64
C ARG A 262 36.86 0.67 13.88
N ILE A 263 36.57 0.91 12.60
CA ILE A 263 37.23 1.94 11.79
C ILE A 263 36.21 3.02 11.47
N VAL A 264 36.55 4.28 11.72
CA VAL A 264 35.65 5.43 11.47
C VAL A 264 36.22 6.31 10.37
N TRP A 265 35.42 6.62 9.36
CA TRP A 265 35.75 7.60 8.31
C TRP A 265 34.96 8.90 8.53
N ASP A 266 33.64 8.79 8.73
CA ASP A 266 32.69 9.91 8.75
C ASP A 266 32.82 10.82 7.51
N MET A 267 33.17 10.26 6.35
CA MET A 267 33.48 11.01 5.13
C MET A 267 32.29 11.02 4.17
N GLU A 268 32.00 12.17 3.57
CA GLU A 268 31.02 12.31 2.48
C GLU A 268 31.75 12.61 1.16
N ARG A 269 31.38 11.87 0.12
CA ARG A 269 31.81 12.06 -1.27
C ARG A 269 30.61 12.49 -2.09
N ARG A 270 30.75 13.53 -2.91
CA ARG A 270 29.69 14.04 -3.79
C ARG A 270 30.09 13.87 -5.26
N CYS A 271 29.12 13.55 -6.10
CA CYS A 271 29.29 13.34 -7.54
C CYS A 271 28.06 13.89 -8.25
N TYR A 272 28.26 14.61 -9.35
CA TYR A 272 27.16 15.02 -10.21
C TYR A 272 26.86 13.88 -11.20
N LEU A 273 25.57 13.61 -11.41
CA LEU A 273 25.06 12.64 -12.38
C LEU A 273 24.40 13.42 -13.51
N ASP A 274 24.95 13.34 -14.72
CA ASP A 274 24.29 13.88 -15.90
C ASP A 274 23.02 13.06 -16.25
N PRO A 275 22.12 13.59 -17.11
CA PRO A 275 20.86 12.90 -17.42
C PRO A 275 21.05 11.47 -17.95
N ALA A 276 22.13 11.21 -18.70
CA ALA A 276 22.45 9.87 -19.19
C ALA A 276 22.93 8.93 -18.07
N ALA A 277 23.78 9.42 -17.15
CA ALA A 277 24.23 8.69 -15.97
C ALA A 277 23.07 8.34 -15.03
N VAL A 278 22.06 9.21 -14.89
CA VAL A 278 20.85 8.92 -14.10
C VAL A 278 20.08 7.73 -14.69
N LEU A 279 19.85 7.72 -16.02
CA LEU A 279 19.19 6.60 -16.70
C LEU A 279 20.00 5.31 -16.62
N PHE A 280 21.33 5.41 -16.78
CA PHE A 280 22.23 4.26 -16.63
C PHE A 280 22.19 3.69 -15.21
N LEU A 281 22.22 4.56 -14.19
CA LEU A 281 22.10 4.16 -12.78
C LEU A 281 20.77 3.42 -12.54
N GLN A 282 19.65 3.96 -13.03
CA GLN A 282 18.35 3.30 -12.92
C GLN A 282 18.34 1.91 -13.54
N LYS A 283 18.83 1.80 -14.78
CA LYS A 283 18.89 0.53 -15.53
C LYS A 283 19.77 -0.49 -14.81
N ARG A 284 20.95 -0.08 -14.35
CA ARG A 284 21.88 -0.98 -13.65
C ARG A 284 21.35 -1.45 -12.31
N ILE A 285 20.67 -0.58 -11.55
CA ILE A 285 19.99 -0.99 -10.30
C ILE A 285 18.90 -2.02 -10.61
N ALA A 286 18.07 -1.79 -11.64
CA ALA A 286 17.01 -2.73 -12.02
C ALA A 286 17.56 -4.10 -12.45
N GLU A 287 18.72 -4.13 -13.11
CA GLU A 287 19.35 -5.36 -13.61
C GLU A 287 20.18 -6.14 -12.57
N CYS A 288 20.90 -5.45 -11.69
CA CYS A 288 21.88 -6.07 -10.79
C CYS A 288 21.41 -6.10 -9.33
N ARG A 289 20.49 -5.19 -8.94
CA ARG A 289 19.99 -4.95 -7.57
C ARG A 289 21.05 -4.51 -6.56
N TYR A 290 22.20 -5.18 -6.53
CA TYR A 290 23.28 -4.96 -5.60
C TYR A 290 24.41 -4.15 -6.20
N TRP A 291 25.00 -3.29 -5.38
CA TRP A 291 26.16 -2.49 -5.72
C TRP A 291 27.35 -2.87 -4.82
N PRO A 292 28.52 -3.20 -5.40
CA PRO A 292 29.67 -3.65 -4.62
C PRO A 292 30.41 -2.45 -4.02
N VAL A 293 30.72 -2.56 -2.72
CA VAL A 293 31.66 -1.67 -2.02
C VAL A 293 32.81 -2.50 -1.50
N GLU A 294 33.97 -2.32 -2.11
CA GLU A 294 35.17 -3.06 -1.74
C GLU A 294 35.89 -2.37 -0.59
N VAL A 295 36.43 -3.15 0.35
CA VAL A 295 37.22 -2.67 1.50
C VAL A 295 38.54 -3.41 1.51
N CYS A 296 39.64 -2.68 1.74
CA CYS A 296 40.95 -3.31 1.91
C CYS A 296 41.85 -2.56 2.88
N ARG A 297 42.94 -3.23 3.25
CA ARG A 297 43.99 -2.69 4.11
C ARG A 297 45.30 -2.64 3.36
N VAL A 298 45.92 -1.46 3.34
CA VAL A 298 47.21 -1.22 2.67
C VAL A 298 48.23 -0.70 3.68
N PRO A 299 49.43 -1.30 3.81
CA PRO A 299 50.48 -0.80 4.69
C PRO A 299 51.09 0.51 4.16
N LEU A 300 51.37 1.47 5.05
CA LEU A 300 52.03 2.74 4.72
C LEU A 300 53.54 2.63 5.03
N VAL A 301 54.41 2.71 4.02
CA VAL A 301 55.87 2.70 4.22
C VAL A 301 56.36 4.13 4.48
N PRO A 302 57.08 4.44 5.58
CA PRO A 302 57.58 5.77 5.84
C PRO A 302 58.72 6.15 4.89
N SER A 303 58.67 7.35 4.29
CA SER A 303 59.73 7.87 3.42
C SER A 303 60.94 8.34 4.25
N SER A 304 61.94 7.47 4.41
CA SER A 304 63.21 7.88 5.02
C SER A 304 64.03 8.72 4.03
N LYS A 305 64.14 10.04 4.27
CA LYS A 305 65.20 10.86 3.68
C LYS A 305 66.54 10.45 4.31
N GLY A 306 67.40 9.73 3.59
CA GLY A 306 68.83 9.67 3.92
C GLY A 306 69.62 8.41 3.50
N LYS A 307 70.51 8.62 2.52
CA LYS A 307 71.79 7.94 2.22
C LYS A 307 71.83 6.49 1.69
N ASN A 308 72.44 6.42 0.50
CA ASN A 308 72.98 5.28 -0.25
C ASN A 308 73.36 4.01 0.54
N SER A 309 72.69 2.90 0.23
CA SER A 309 73.32 1.57 0.14
C SER A 309 72.54 0.69 -0.83
N LYS A 310 73.23 0.16 -1.86
CA LYS A 310 72.73 -0.85 -2.79
C LYS A 310 72.41 -2.15 -2.04
N VAL A 311 71.15 -2.56 -1.98
CA VAL A 311 70.71 -3.94 -1.70
C VAL A 311 69.43 -4.22 -2.52
N ASP A 312 69.32 -5.46 -2.99
CA ASP A 312 68.33 -6.11 -3.85
C ASP A 312 66.96 -5.44 -4.10
N LYS A 313 66.59 -5.38 -5.39
CA LYS A 313 65.22 -5.16 -5.85
C LYS A 313 64.45 -6.48 -5.77
N GLY A 314 63.85 -6.76 -4.62
CA GLY A 314 62.72 -7.68 -4.48
C GLY A 314 61.41 -6.92 -4.74
N ASP A 315 60.54 -7.51 -5.55
CA ASP A 315 59.29 -6.96 -6.09
C ASP A 315 58.15 -6.99 -5.05
N ASP A 316 58.34 -6.35 -3.88
CA ASP A 316 57.38 -6.35 -2.77
C ASP A 316 56.60 -5.01 -2.66
N ASP A 317 56.24 -4.42 -3.81
CA ASP A 317 55.54 -3.14 -3.89
C ASP A 317 54.03 -3.37 -4.16
N GLY A 318 53.20 -3.27 -3.11
CA GLY A 318 51.74 -3.04 -3.24
C GLY A 318 50.81 -4.25 -3.03
N GLN A 319 51.13 -5.17 -2.12
CA GLN A 319 50.21 -6.27 -1.77
C GLN A 319 48.96 -5.72 -1.02
N VAL A 320 47.78 -5.97 -1.58
CA VAL A 320 46.48 -5.68 -0.94
C VAL A 320 46.19 -6.79 0.07
N PHE A 321 45.94 -6.41 1.33
CA PHE A 321 45.59 -7.36 2.40
C PHE A 321 44.14 -7.13 2.85
N PHE A 322 43.48 -8.19 3.34
CA PHE A 322 42.11 -8.12 3.85
C PHE A 322 41.13 -7.53 2.83
N HIS A 323 40.96 -8.18 1.69
CA HIS A 323 40.06 -7.72 0.63
C HIS A 323 38.65 -8.23 0.87
N GLY A 324 37.76 -7.33 1.25
CA GLY A 324 36.34 -7.61 1.50
C GLY A 324 35.43 -6.85 0.54
N VAL A 325 34.18 -7.28 0.46
CA VAL A 325 33.11 -6.63 -0.32
C VAL A 325 31.81 -6.62 0.47
N ALA A 326 31.15 -5.47 0.50
CA ALA A 326 29.78 -5.32 0.97
C ALA A 326 28.84 -5.15 -0.25
N TYR A 327 27.69 -5.82 -0.23
CA TYR A 327 26.69 -5.75 -1.29
C TYR A 327 25.54 -4.84 -0.83
N ILE A 328 25.41 -3.68 -1.46
CA ILE A 328 24.37 -2.71 -1.10
C ILE A 328 23.18 -2.90 -2.01
N ASN A 329 22.02 -3.24 -1.45
CA ASN A 329 20.79 -3.24 -2.21
C ASN A 329 20.38 -1.79 -2.55
N MET A 330 20.54 -1.38 -3.81
CA MET A 330 20.17 -0.05 -4.28
C MET A 330 18.72 0.03 -4.81
N VAL A 331 17.99 -1.10 -4.87
CA VAL A 331 16.60 -1.15 -5.35
C VAL A 331 15.67 -0.14 -4.66
N PRO A 332 15.79 0.15 -3.34
CA PRO A 332 14.92 1.14 -2.72
C PRO A 332 15.01 2.56 -3.31
N LEU A 333 16.12 2.91 -3.97
CA LEU A 333 16.23 4.20 -4.69
C LEU A 333 15.33 4.26 -5.94
N LEU A 334 14.86 3.12 -6.45
CA LEU A 334 13.86 3.03 -7.52
C LEU A 334 12.43 3.12 -6.98
N TYR A 335 12.22 3.22 -5.66
CA TYR A 335 10.88 3.43 -5.13
C TYR A 335 10.44 4.89 -5.35
N PRO A 336 9.20 5.16 -5.80
CA PRO A 336 8.72 6.50 -6.06
C PRO A 336 8.88 7.43 -4.85
N GLY A 337 9.62 8.53 -5.05
CA GLY A 337 9.86 9.56 -4.04
C GLY A 337 11.02 9.28 -3.08
N VAL A 338 11.64 8.09 -3.12
CA VAL A 338 12.79 7.77 -2.26
C VAL A 338 14.04 8.47 -2.76
N LYS A 339 14.71 9.19 -1.85
CA LYS A 339 15.92 9.98 -2.14
C LYS A 339 17.17 9.47 -1.42
N ARG A 340 17.02 8.57 -0.45
CA ARG A 340 18.10 8.18 0.45
C ARG A 340 17.94 6.71 0.83
N ILE A 341 19.07 6.00 0.85
CA ILE A 341 19.21 4.72 1.54
C ILE A 341 20.29 4.84 2.60
N ARG A 342 20.07 4.25 3.76
CA ARG A 342 21.06 4.17 4.83
C ARG A 342 20.91 2.84 5.53
N GLY A 343 22.03 2.16 5.78
CA GLY A 343 21.98 0.95 6.58
C GLY A 343 23.33 0.35 6.94
N ALA A 344 23.25 -0.74 7.68
CA ALA A 344 24.35 -1.61 8.03
C ALA A 344 24.44 -2.82 7.08
N PHE A 345 25.53 -2.91 6.32
CA PHE A 345 25.77 -3.91 5.28
C PHE A 345 26.91 -4.83 5.68
N ARG A 346 26.69 -6.16 5.67
CA ARG A 346 27.72 -7.13 6.04
C ARG A 346 28.87 -7.14 5.01
N VAL A 347 30.09 -7.35 5.50
CA VAL A 347 31.29 -7.48 4.65
C VAL A 347 31.64 -8.95 4.49
N PHE A 348 31.73 -9.39 3.25
CA PHE A 348 32.12 -10.74 2.86
C PHE A 348 33.55 -10.74 2.30
N ALA A 349 34.19 -11.91 2.29
CA ALA A 349 35.48 -12.07 1.60
C ALA A 349 35.31 -11.83 0.09
N TYR A 350 36.20 -11.06 -0.52
CA TYR A 350 36.12 -10.77 -1.95
C TYR A 350 36.37 -12.04 -2.79
N LYS A 351 35.46 -12.33 -3.72
CA LYS A 351 35.57 -13.42 -4.70
C LYS A 351 35.06 -12.92 -6.06
N ASP A 352 35.91 -12.99 -7.09
CA ASP A 352 35.58 -12.50 -8.44
C ASP A 352 34.28 -13.12 -9.00
N SER A 353 34.06 -14.42 -8.79
CA SER A 353 32.86 -15.12 -9.28
C SER A 353 31.56 -14.60 -8.63
N GLU A 354 31.56 -14.43 -7.31
CA GLU A 354 30.37 -14.00 -6.56
C GLU A 354 30.03 -12.53 -6.83
N VAL A 355 31.05 -11.68 -6.95
CA VAL A 355 30.88 -10.27 -7.32
C VAL A 355 30.30 -10.16 -8.73
N PHE A 356 30.82 -10.94 -9.70
CA PHE A 356 30.30 -10.94 -11.06
C PHE A 356 28.85 -11.45 -11.11
N GLU A 357 28.52 -12.54 -10.42
CA GLU A 357 27.15 -13.07 -10.38
C GLU A 357 26.15 -12.06 -9.80
N LYS A 358 26.51 -11.37 -8.72
CA LYS A 358 25.61 -10.43 -8.02
C LYS A 358 25.54 -9.05 -8.66
N THR A 359 26.62 -8.58 -9.28
CA THR A 359 26.75 -7.16 -9.70
C THR A 359 27.01 -6.97 -11.19
N LYS A 360 27.23 -8.07 -11.93
CA LYS A 360 27.67 -8.12 -13.33
C LYS A 360 29.00 -7.40 -13.60
N ASN A 361 29.76 -7.03 -12.57
CA ASN A 361 31.11 -6.45 -12.71
C ASN A 361 32.19 -7.52 -12.82
N GLN A 362 33.06 -7.40 -13.84
CA GLN A 362 34.08 -8.41 -14.17
C GLN A 362 35.45 -8.21 -13.50
N VAL A 363 35.72 -7.02 -12.93
CA VAL A 363 37.08 -6.67 -12.45
C VAL A 363 37.01 -5.99 -11.08
N SER A 364 37.88 -6.40 -10.14
CA SER A 364 38.09 -5.71 -8.86
C SER A 364 38.61 -4.30 -9.09
N VAL A 365 37.97 -3.34 -8.43
CA VAL A 365 38.36 -1.94 -8.46
C VAL A 365 39.79 -1.74 -7.92
N PHE A 366 40.19 -2.53 -6.92
CA PHE A 366 41.55 -2.45 -6.35
C PHE A 366 42.63 -3.09 -7.22
N ARG A 367 42.28 -4.01 -8.14
CA ARG A 367 43.23 -4.61 -9.09
C ARG A 367 43.69 -3.58 -10.13
N ASP A 368 42.79 -2.71 -10.58
CA ASP A 368 43.07 -1.62 -11.53
C ASP A 368 43.76 -0.41 -10.87
N LEU A 369 43.69 -0.29 -9.54
CA LEU A 369 44.32 0.78 -8.76
C LEU A 369 45.84 0.58 -8.50
N LYS A 370 46.42 -0.59 -8.82
CA LYS A 370 47.85 -0.88 -8.60
C LYS A 370 48.83 0.20 -9.12
N PRO A 371 48.62 0.83 -10.30
CA PRO A 371 49.47 1.92 -10.78
C PRO A 371 49.24 3.26 -10.05
N GLN A 372 48.04 3.49 -9.49
CA GLN A 372 47.70 4.73 -8.78
C GLN A 372 48.12 4.67 -7.31
N ILE A 373 48.15 3.48 -6.70
CA ILE A 373 48.66 3.28 -5.34
C ILE A 373 50.17 3.58 -5.25
N SER A 374 50.93 3.38 -6.33
CA SER A 374 52.36 3.74 -6.40
C SER A 374 52.60 5.25 -6.55
N LEU A 375 51.66 6.01 -7.12
CA LEU A 375 51.67 7.49 -7.15
C LEU A 375 51.32 8.13 -5.80
N ILE A 376 50.72 7.38 -4.86
CA ILE A 376 50.45 7.85 -3.47
C ILE A 376 51.77 8.11 -2.70
N LYS A 377 52.94 7.69 -3.21
CA LYS A 377 54.26 7.95 -2.62
C LYS A 377 54.69 9.44 -2.69
N GLU A 378 54.09 10.25 -3.56
CA GLU A 378 54.35 11.70 -3.63
C GLU A 378 53.02 12.46 -3.51
N GLY A 379 52.94 13.43 -2.61
CA GLY A 379 51.71 14.13 -2.22
C GLY A 379 51.09 15.06 -3.29
N GLN A 380 51.01 14.62 -4.55
CA GLN A 380 50.31 15.32 -5.62
C GLN A 380 49.33 14.36 -6.30
N TRP A 381 48.03 14.57 -6.09
CA TRP A 381 47.02 14.03 -6.99
C TRP A 381 46.07 15.15 -7.41
N THR A 382 46.11 15.49 -8.70
CA THR A 382 45.09 16.28 -9.41
C THR A 382 43.98 15.35 -9.95
N PRO A 383 42.69 15.62 -9.73
CA PRO A 383 41.61 14.83 -10.31
C PRO A 383 41.57 15.03 -11.84
N GLY A 384 41.54 13.94 -12.61
CA GLY A 384 41.32 13.99 -14.06
C GLY A 384 42.44 13.39 -14.90
N LEU A 385 42.49 12.06 -15.00
CA LEU A 385 43.12 11.37 -16.14
C LEU A 385 42.30 10.11 -16.45
N SER A 386 41.60 10.13 -17.58
CA SER A 386 41.09 8.94 -18.27
C SER A 386 42.26 8.07 -18.78
N PRO A 387 42.07 6.76 -19.04
CA PRO A 387 43.15 5.89 -19.54
C PRO A 387 43.67 6.39 -20.91
N PRO A 388 44.95 6.19 -21.25
CA PRO A 388 45.48 6.66 -22.52
C PRO A 388 44.90 5.84 -23.68
N LEU A 389 44.15 6.53 -24.54
CA LEU A 389 43.84 6.05 -25.88
C LEU A 389 45.15 5.86 -26.67
N SER A 390 45.20 4.75 -27.40
CA SER A 390 46.26 4.31 -28.29
C SER A 390 46.95 5.45 -29.05
N ARG A 391 48.25 5.59 -28.80
CA ARG A 391 49.15 6.51 -29.50
C ARG A 391 49.14 6.24 -31.00
N THR A 392 48.52 7.13 -31.77
CA THR A 392 48.74 7.26 -33.20
C THR A 392 50.17 7.76 -33.41
N VAL A 393 51.02 6.96 -34.06
CA VAL A 393 52.35 7.39 -34.49
C VAL A 393 52.32 7.70 -35.97
N SER A 394 52.88 8.88 -36.26
CA SER A 394 53.10 9.56 -37.52
C SER A 394 53.58 8.71 -38.70
N SER A 395 53.06 9.06 -39.87
CA SER A 395 53.56 8.73 -41.21
C SER A 395 55.01 9.22 -41.46
N LYS A 396 55.88 8.34 -42.01
CA LYS A 396 56.57 8.51 -43.31
C LYS A 396 57.77 7.56 -43.47
N ILE A 397 57.81 6.93 -44.66
CA ILE A 397 58.96 6.47 -45.48
C ILE A 397 59.23 4.94 -45.59
N GLN A 398 59.13 4.53 -46.87
CA GLN A 398 59.77 3.42 -47.62
C GLN A 398 58.98 2.11 -47.92
N ARG A 399 58.46 2.08 -49.18
CA ARG A 399 58.57 1.06 -50.27
C ARG A 399 59.40 -0.19 -49.94
N GLU A 400 59.19 -1.39 -50.45
CA GLU A 400 58.42 -2.11 -51.50
C GLU A 400 58.58 -3.60 -51.02
N ASP A 401 57.69 -4.58 -51.21
CA ASP A 401 57.51 -5.34 -52.45
C ASP A 401 56.57 -6.57 -52.19
N LYS A 402 55.72 -6.88 -53.18
CA LYS A 402 55.26 -8.21 -53.69
C LYS A 402 54.40 -9.15 -52.81
N GLU A 403 53.10 -9.29 -53.13
CA GLU A 403 52.46 -10.35 -53.98
C GLU A 403 52.20 -11.67 -53.20
N LYS A 404 51.04 -12.36 -53.16
CA LYS A 404 49.92 -12.56 -54.11
C LYS A 404 48.74 -13.29 -53.38
N ILE A 405 47.50 -12.86 -53.66
CA ILE A 405 46.26 -13.61 -54.06
C ILE A 405 45.91 -14.92 -53.26
N ILE A 406 44.71 -15.14 -52.67
CA ILE A 406 43.43 -15.56 -53.31
C ILE A 406 42.29 -15.71 -52.26
N LYS A 407 41.15 -15.05 -52.57
CA LYS A 407 39.72 -15.35 -52.39
C LYS A 407 39.10 -15.56 -50.99
N GLU A 408 38.25 -14.60 -50.65
CA GLU A 408 37.04 -14.76 -49.84
C GLU A 408 35.87 -15.29 -50.68
N LYS A 409 35.11 -16.25 -50.13
CA LYS A 409 33.63 -16.25 -50.15
C LYS A 409 33.08 -17.27 -49.14
N GLU A 410 32.16 -16.79 -48.29
CA GLU A 410 30.91 -17.43 -47.83
C GLU A 410 30.97 -18.95 -47.49
N THR A 411 30.65 -19.47 -46.30
CA THR A 411 29.43 -19.28 -45.49
C THR A 411 29.49 -20.24 -44.28
N ILE A 412 28.91 -19.81 -43.15
CA ILE A 412 28.14 -20.57 -42.15
C ILE A 412 28.59 -22.01 -41.82
N ARG A 413 29.04 -22.23 -40.58
CA ARG A 413 28.59 -23.37 -39.75
C ARG A 413 28.84 -23.12 -38.26
N LYS A 414 27.76 -23.22 -37.49
CA LYS A 414 27.75 -23.55 -36.06
C LYS A 414 28.68 -24.75 -35.80
N ILE A 415 29.37 -24.77 -34.67
CA ILE A 415 29.47 -25.94 -33.78
C ILE A 415 29.97 -25.50 -32.40
N ASN A 416 29.32 -26.13 -31.43
CA ASN A 416 29.58 -26.26 -30.00
C ASN A 416 31.03 -26.21 -29.53
N ALA A 417 31.16 -25.64 -28.32
CA ALA A 417 31.86 -26.17 -27.17
C ALA A 417 32.70 -27.44 -27.40
N GLN A 418 34.01 -27.27 -27.37
CA GLN A 418 34.92 -28.20 -26.71
C GLN A 418 35.97 -27.41 -25.93
N SER A 419 36.05 -27.79 -24.65
CA SER A 419 37.09 -27.52 -23.68
C SER A 419 38.50 -27.40 -24.27
N PHE A 420 39.15 -26.27 -24.01
CA PHE A 420 40.61 -26.19 -23.94
C PHE A 420 41.02 -25.84 -22.51
N VAL A 421 41.33 -26.89 -21.76
CA VAL A 421 42.20 -26.80 -20.59
C VAL A 421 43.63 -26.65 -21.13
N MET A 422 44.34 -25.61 -20.71
CA MET A 422 45.79 -25.50 -20.82
C MET A 422 46.38 -25.07 -19.48
N PRO A 423 47.62 -25.49 -19.18
CA PRO A 423 47.97 -25.99 -17.85
C PRO A 423 48.46 -24.88 -16.92
N LEU A 424 48.01 -24.97 -15.66
CA LEU A 424 48.71 -24.42 -14.51
C LEU A 424 50.15 -24.95 -14.49
N MET A 425 51.12 -24.07 -14.75
CA MET A 425 52.49 -24.26 -14.29
C MET A 425 52.83 -23.11 -13.34
N ALA A 426 52.74 -23.43 -12.05
CA ALA A 426 53.68 -23.09 -11.00
C ALA A 426 54.35 -21.71 -11.09
N LEU A 427 53.61 -20.67 -10.72
CA LEU A 427 54.17 -19.53 -9.99
C LEU A 427 53.09 -18.97 -9.04
N ASP A 428 53.40 -18.98 -7.75
CA ASP A 428 52.71 -18.35 -6.60
C ASP A 428 51.41 -18.95 -6.00
N ASP A 429 51.44 -20.25 -5.70
CA ASP A 429 50.44 -20.90 -4.81
C ASP A 429 50.49 -20.40 -3.35
N LYS A 430 51.57 -19.73 -2.91
CA LYS A 430 51.71 -19.20 -1.53
C LYS A 430 51.03 -17.84 -1.30
N ILE A 431 50.87 -17.02 -2.34
CA ILE A 431 50.30 -15.65 -2.22
C ILE A 431 48.76 -15.69 -2.19
N LEU A 432 48.15 -16.59 -2.97
CA LEU A 432 46.69 -16.78 -3.02
C LEU A 432 46.14 -17.42 -1.75
N THR A 433 46.91 -18.28 -1.06
CA THR A 433 46.47 -18.89 0.21
C THR A 433 46.45 -17.89 1.37
N GLU A 434 47.44 -16.99 1.47
CA GLU A 434 47.48 -15.97 2.54
C GLU A 434 46.46 -14.84 2.34
N GLN A 435 46.18 -14.43 1.10
CA GLN A 435 45.13 -13.44 0.79
C GLN A 435 43.71 -13.98 1.06
N CYS A 436 43.48 -15.27 0.85
CA CYS A 436 42.18 -15.92 1.10
C CYS A 436 41.92 -16.14 2.60
N LEU A 437 42.94 -16.52 3.37
CA LEU A 437 42.86 -16.69 4.83
C LEU A 437 42.63 -15.37 5.58
N SER A 438 43.24 -14.27 5.13
CA SER A 438 43.04 -12.95 5.76
C SER A 438 41.65 -12.35 5.46
N SER A 439 41.04 -12.70 4.33
CA SER A 439 39.74 -12.16 3.91
C SER A 439 38.56 -12.88 4.56
N GLN A 440 38.71 -14.14 4.97
CA GLN A 440 37.71 -14.88 5.78
C GLN A 440 37.50 -14.25 7.17
N GLN A 441 38.47 -13.49 7.67
CA GLN A 441 38.40 -12.86 9.00
C GLN A 441 37.30 -11.80 9.11
N TYR A 442 36.83 -11.20 8.00
CA TYR A 442 35.67 -10.29 8.04
C TYR A 442 34.38 -11.03 8.40
N PHE A 443 34.21 -12.23 7.87
CA PHE A 443 33.03 -13.06 8.15
C PHE A 443 33.06 -13.56 9.59
N GLU A 444 34.22 -14.06 10.06
CA GLU A 444 34.41 -14.52 11.45
C GLU A 444 34.21 -13.40 12.47
N ALA A 445 34.70 -12.19 12.17
CA ALA A 445 34.51 -11.03 13.04
C ALA A 445 33.07 -10.50 13.02
N GLY A 446 32.27 -10.85 12.00
CA GLY A 446 30.96 -10.28 11.75
C GLY A 446 31.03 -8.81 11.34
N THR A 447 32.01 -8.44 10.51
CA THR A 447 32.23 -7.05 10.10
C THR A 447 31.07 -6.52 9.26
N PHE A 448 30.64 -5.29 9.53
CA PHE A 448 29.65 -4.58 8.72
C PHE A 448 29.99 -3.10 8.54
N LEU A 449 29.60 -2.54 7.39
CA LEU A 449 29.73 -1.13 7.04
C LEU A 449 28.43 -0.40 7.31
N VAL A 450 28.51 0.76 7.97
CA VAL A 450 27.39 1.71 8.02
C VAL A 450 27.65 2.81 7.01
N MET A 451 26.74 2.96 6.06
CA MET A 451 26.84 3.98 5.03
C MET A 451 25.48 4.49 4.58
N GLU A 452 25.51 5.66 3.96
CA GLU A 452 24.36 6.38 3.43
C GLU A 452 24.64 6.77 1.98
N ILE A 453 23.66 6.56 1.11
CA ILE A 453 23.64 7.07 -0.25
C ILE A 453 22.41 7.96 -0.38
N LYS A 454 22.63 9.23 -0.74
CA LYS A 454 21.58 10.25 -0.83
C LYS A 454 21.66 10.96 -2.17
N LEU A 455 20.50 11.10 -2.80
CA LEU A 455 20.26 11.86 -4.02
C LEU A 455 19.51 13.16 -3.69
N GLU A 456 19.74 14.22 -4.46
CA GLU A 456 18.99 15.47 -4.33
C GLU A 456 17.55 15.32 -4.82
N LYS A 457 17.38 14.61 -5.93
CA LYS A 457 16.08 14.25 -6.52
C LYS A 457 15.87 12.73 -6.46
N ALA A 458 14.62 12.29 -6.29
CA ALA A 458 14.31 10.87 -6.35
C ALA A 458 14.54 10.35 -7.77
N LEU A 459 15.06 9.14 -7.94
CA LEU A 459 15.24 8.56 -9.28
C LEU A 459 13.89 8.38 -9.97
N ILE A 460 12.88 7.95 -9.21
CA ILE A 460 11.50 7.87 -9.68
C ILE A 460 10.69 8.94 -8.93
N PRO A 461 10.14 9.95 -9.62
CA PRO A 461 9.29 10.94 -8.97
C PRO A 461 8.00 10.28 -8.48
N LYS A 462 7.51 10.69 -7.32
CA LYS A 462 6.20 10.28 -6.80
C LYS A 462 5.14 11.23 -7.36
N ARG A 463 4.05 10.70 -7.92
CA ARG A 463 2.89 11.49 -8.34
C ARG A 463 2.29 12.21 -7.14
N LEU A 464 1.85 13.45 -7.32
CA LEU A 464 1.25 14.22 -6.24
C LEU A 464 -0.18 13.71 -5.98
N PRO A 465 -0.65 13.67 -4.72
CA PRO A 465 -2.03 13.26 -4.42
C PRO A 465 -3.09 14.10 -5.14
N GLU A 466 -2.82 15.39 -5.35
CA GLU A 466 -3.71 16.30 -6.09
C GLU A 466 -3.83 15.92 -7.57
N GLU A 467 -2.74 15.47 -8.19
CA GLU A 467 -2.73 15.01 -9.58
C GLU A 467 -3.54 13.71 -9.73
N LEU A 468 -3.38 12.78 -8.79
CA LEU A 468 -4.12 11.52 -8.75
C LEU A 468 -5.63 11.77 -8.58
N ALA A 469 -6.02 12.64 -7.65
CA ALA A 469 -7.41 13.00 -7.43
C ALA A 469 -8.06 13.64 -8.67
N MET A 470 -7.31 14.47 -9.41
CA MET A 470 -7.80 15.02 -10.69
C MET A 470 -8.01 13.93 -11.74
N GLN A 471 -7.05 13.01 -11.90
CA GLN A 471 -7.18 11.89 -12.84
C GLN A 471 -8.37 10.98 -12.51
N VAL A 472 -8.56 10.64 -11.22
CA VAL A 472 -9.73 9.86 -10.76
C VAL A 472 -11.04 10.56 -11.11
N LYS A 473 -11.10 11.88 -10.93
CA LYS A 473 -12.27 12.69 -11.28
C LYS A 473 -12.53 12.73 -12.79
N GLU A 474 -11.49 12.77 -13.62
CA GLU A 474 -11.63 12.70 -15.08
C GLU A 474 -12.13 11.33 -15.55
N MET A 475 -11.70 10.25 -14.89
CA MET A 475 -12.16 8.88 -15.18
C MET A 475 -13.63 8.63 -14.82
N ILE A 476 -14.19 9.40 -13.87
CA ILE A 476 -15.56 9.23 -13.38
C ILE A 476 -16.34 10.55 -13.56
N PRO A 477 -16.74 10.89 -14.80
CA PRO A 477 -17.50 12.11 -15.04
C PRO A 477 -18.89 12.05 -14.36
N PRO A 478 -19.44 13.21 -13.95
CA PRO A 478 -20.78 13.26 -13.39
C PRO A 478 -21.79 12.76 -14.44
N ARG A 479 -22.69 11.87 -14.03
CA ARG A 479 -23.74 11.37 -14.92
C ARG A 479 -24.55 12.58 -15.42
N PRO A 480 -24.81 12.68 -16.74
CA PRO A 480 -25.72 13.70 -17.24
C PRO A 480 -27.06 13.56 -16.51
N LEU A 481 -27.61 14.67 -16.01
CA LEU A 481 -28.93 14.64 -15.39
C LEU A 481 -29.90 14.06 -16.41
N LEU A 482 -30.45 12.88 -16.12
CA LEU A 482 -31.53 12.33 -16.91
C LEU A 482 -32.63 13.41 -16.96
N PRO A 483 -33.16 13.74 -18.14
CA PRO A 483 -34.26 14.70 -18.22
C PRO A 483 -35.36 14.19 -17.30
N ARG A 484 -35.68 14.96 -16.26
CA ARG A 484 -36.76 14.62 -15.32
C ARG A 484 -37.98 14.29 -16.19
N ARG A 485 -38.57 13.10 -16.02
CA ARG A 485 -39.91 12.83 -16.54
C ARG A 485 -40.77 13.97 -16.00
N THR A 486 -41.27 14.79 -16.91
CA THR A 486 -41.83 16.09 -16.57
C THR A 486 -42.98 15.88 -15.60
N ALA A 487 -43.00 16.62 -14.49
CA ALA A 487 -44.17 16.74 -13.61
C ALA A 487 -45.46 17.11 -14.38
N GLY A 488 -45.34 17.54 -15.64
CA GLY A 488 -46.43 17.75 -16.57
C GLY A 488 -47.20 16.48 -16.94
N ALA A 489 -46.57 15.30 -17.03
CA ALA A 489 -47.28 14.06 -17.39
C ALA A 489 -48.20 13.57 -16.27
N GLU A 490 -47.71 13.55 -15.02
CA GLU A 490 -48.52 13.21 -13.84
C GLU A 490 -49.65 14.22 -13.64
N LYS A 491 -49.33 15.52 -13.73
CA LYS A 491 -50.34 16.58 -13.64
C LYS A 491 -51.37 16.52 -14.77
N ALA A 492 -51.01 16.08 -15.98
CA ALA A 492 -51.95 15.91 -17.08
C ALA A 492 -52.92 14.74 -16.84
N VAL A 493 -52.45 13.66 -16.19
CA VAL A 493 -53.30 12.53 -15.80
C VAL A 493 -54.22 12.93 -14.65
N GLU A 494 -53.71 13.67 -13.66
CA GLU A 494 -54.50 14.21 -12.55
C GLU A 494 -55.58 15.20 -13.04
N ASP A 495 -55.23 16.12 -13.94
CA ASP A 495 -56.18 17.02 -14.63
C ASP A 495 -57.28 16.21 -15.35
N TYR A 496 -56.93 15.07 -15.97
CA TYR A 496 -57.87 14.17 -16.64
C TYR A 496 -58.79 13.45 -15.64
N HIS A 497 -58.25 12.93 -14.54
CA HIS A 497 -59.03 12.30 -13.45
C HIS A 497 -60.02 13.28 -12.84
N ASN A 498 -59.57 14.49 -12.49
CA ASN A 498 -60.42 15.55 -11.95
C ASN A 498 -61.57 15.91 -12.91
N GLN A 499 -61.29 15.91 -14.21
CA GLN A 499 -62.28 16.23 -15.23
C GLN A 499 -63.32 15.12 -15.41
N ILE A 500 -62.92 13.85 -15.32
CA ILE A 500 -63.83 12.70 -15.30
C ILE A 500 -64.69 12.73 -14.04
N ALA A 501 -64.09 12.97 -12.88
CA ALA A 501 -64.81 13.06 -11.61
C ALA A 501 -65.88 14.15 -11.64
N SER A 502 -65.53 15.34 -12.14
CA SER A 502 -66.48 16.44 -12.32
C SER A 502 -67.64 16.07 -13.24
N ILE A 503 -67.38 15.36 -14.36
CA ILE A 503 -68.42 14.92 -15.30
C ILE A 503 -69.29 13.84 -14.67
N ALA A 504 -68.70 12.89 -13.95
CA ALA A 504 -69.41 11.83 -13.25
C ALA A 504 -70.37 12.40 -12.20
N VAL A 505 -69.92 13.35 -11.37
CA VAL A 505 -70.75 14.04 -10.39
C VAL A 505 -71.87 14.85 -11.06
N ALA A 506 -71.60 15.51 -12.19
CA ALA A 506 -72.61 16.23 -12.95
C ALA A 506 -73.68 15.29 -13.53
N ILE A 507 -73.28 14.18 -14.14
CA ILE A 507 -74.20 13.16 -14.65
C ILE A 507 -75.01 12.53 -13.51
N LEU A 508 -74.39 12.25 -12.37
CA LEU A 508 -75.09 11.77 -11.18
C LEU A 508 -76.12 12.78 -10.70
N ARG A 509 -75.81 14.08 -10.67
CA ARG A 509 -76.78 15.12 -10.29
C ARG A 509 -78.00 15.15 -11.22
N GLU A 510 -77.78 15.11 -12.54
CA GLU A 510 -78.86 15.06 -13.54
C GLU A 510 -79.72 13.80 -13.37
N TYR A 511 -79.08 12.66 -13.08
CA TYR A 511 -79.78 11.42 -12.77
C TYR A 511 -80.65 11.56 -11.51
N HIS A 512 -80.14 12.19 -10.44
CA HIS A 512 -80.93 12.46 -9.23
C HIS A 512 -82.06 13.48 -9.46
N GLU A 513 -81.89 14.46 -10.35
CA GLU A 513 -82.96 15.42 -10.68
C GLU A 513 -84.09 14.76 -11.48
N LEU A 514 -83.76 13.85 -12.40
CA LEU A 514 -84.74 13.14 -13.25
C LEU A 514 -85.43 11.98 -12.52
N PHE A 515 -84.70 11.25 -11.68
CA PHE A 515 -85.17 9.99 -11.10
C PHE A 515 -85.17 9.96 -9.57
N GLY A 516 -84.53 10.92 -8.89
CA GLY A 516 -84.34 10.92 -7.43
C GLY A 516 -85.59 11.19 -6.58
N LYS A 517 -86.75 11.43 -7.21
CA LYS A 517 -88.05 11.48 -6.51
C LYS A 517 -88.79 10.13 -6.46
N GLN A 518 -88.28 9.10 -7.13
CA GLN A 518 -88.79 7.73 -7.00
C GLN A 518 -88.00 7.02 -5.90
N LEU A 519 -88.55 6.99 -4.68
CA LEU A 519 -88.08 6.06 -3.65
C LEU A 519 -88.38 4.64 -4.14
N PRO A 520 -87.39 3.75 -4.27
CA PRO A 520 -87.68 2.35 -4.49
C PRO A 520 -88.21 1.76 -3.18
N ASP A 521 -89.51 1.45 -3.16
CA ASP A 521 -90.02 0.43 -2.24
C ASP A 521 -89.23 -0.86 -2.49
N GLN A 522 -88.78 -1.47 -1.40
CA GLN A 522 -87.91 -2.64 -1.35
C GLN A 522 -88.32 -3.73 -2.36
N GLY A 523 -87.61 -3.80 -3.48
CA GLY A 523 -87.77 -4.84 -4.50
C GLY A 523 -86.77 -4.63 -5.63
N ALA A 524 -86.11 -5.71 -6.05
CA ALA A 524 -85.01 -5.72 -7.02
C ALA A 524 -85.22 -4.77 -8.21
N VAL A 525 -84.25 -3.90 -8.46
CA VAL A 525 -84.27 -3.00 -9.61
C VAL A 525 -84.26 -3.83 -10.89
N ASN A 526 -85.38 -3.83 -11.62
CA ASN A 526 -85.50 -4.56 -12.88
C ASN A 526 -84.50 -3.99 -13.90
N GLN A 527 -83.71 -4.88 -14.53
CA GLN A 527 -82.67 -4.51 -15.51
C GLN A 527 -83.23 -3.72 -16.70
N GLN A 528 -84.46 -4.03 -17.12
CA GLN A 528 -85.20 -3.26 -18.13
C GLN A 528 -85.48 -1.82 -17.70
N THR A 529 -85.79 -1.59 -16.42
CA THR A 529 -86.11 -0.26 -15.89
C THR A 529 -84.84 0.60 -15.78
N LEU A 530 -83.70 0.00 -15.45
CA LEU A 530 -82.39 0.65 -15.51
C LEU A 530 -81.99 1.02 -16.95
N GLU A 531 -82.26 0.13 -17.92
CA GLU A 531 -82.00 0.38 -19.33
C GLU A 531 -82.91 1.50 -19.89
N GLU A 532 -84.18 1.53 -19.48
CA GLU A 532 -85.11 2.62 -19.81
C GLU A 532 -84.68 3.95 -19.20
N GLN A 533 -84.32 3.98 -17.91
CA GLN A 533 -83.78 5.18 -17.24
C GLN A 533 -82.47 5.65 -17.90
N LYS A 534 -81.59 4.73 -18.29
CA LYS A 534 -80.37 5.03 -19.04
C LYS A 534 -80.67 5.61 -20.42
N CYS A 535 -81.65 5.06 -21.13
CA CYS A 535 -82.08 5.59 -22.44
C CYS A 535 -82.66 7.00 -22.30
N GLN A 536 -83.49 7.25 -21.29
CA GLN A 536 -84.07 8.56 -21.01
C GLN A 536 -83.02 9.58 -20.59
N LEU A 537 -82.09 9.21 -19.71
CA LEU A 537 -80.96 10.06 -19.34
C LEU A 537 -80.10 10.42 -20.56
N ASN A 538 -79.76 9.44 -21.40
CA ASN A 538 -79.00 9.69 -22.62
C ASN A 538 -79.75 10.58 -23.61
N PHE A 539 -81.07 10.41 -23.74
CA PHE A 539 -81.89 11.28 -24.58
C PHE A 539 -81.84 12.72 -24.06
N GLU A 540 -82.02 12.92 -22.75
CA GLU A 540 -82.03 14.25 -22.13
C GLU A 540 -80.66 14.94 -22.19
N LEU A 541 -79.58 14.19 -21.97
CA LEU A 541 -78.21 14.71 -22.11
C LEU A 541 -77.91 15.13 -23.56
N ASN A 542 -78.48 14.45 -24.56
CA ASN A 542 -78.29 14.79 -25.97
C ASN A 542 -79.21 15.95 -26.43
N SER A 543 -80.47 15.97 -26.00
CA SER A 543 -81.44 17.03 -26.36
C SER A 543 -81.09 18.38 -25.72
N SER A 544 -80.59 18.36 -24.48
CA SER A 544 -80.14 19.55 -23.74
C SER A 544 -78.78 20.11 -24.20
N GLY A 545 -78.05 19.36 -25.02
CA GLY A 545 -76.68 19.71 -25.43
C GLY A 545 -75.59 19.47 -24.36
N LYS A 546 -75.95 19.00 -23.15
CA LYS A 546 -75.00 18.73 -22.06
C LYS A 546 -73.99 17.62 -22.42
N TYR A 547 -74.42 16.60 -23.16
CA TYR A 547 -73.52 15.56 -23.68
C TYR A 547 -72.41 16.12 -24.57
N PHE A 548 -72.78 17.05 -25.46
CA PHE A 548 -71.81 17.74 -26.31
C PHE A 548 -70.87 18.61 -25.48
N ALA A 549 -71.38 19.29 -24.45
CA ALA A 549 -70.56 20.06 -23.52
C ALA A 549 -69.54 19.20 -22.78
N TYR A 550 -69.90 18.00 -22.28
CA TYR A 550 -68.96 17.08 -21.62
C TYR A 550 -67.92 16.52 -22.59
N LYS A 551 -68.33 16.18 -23.80
CA LYS A 551 -67.44 15.73 -24.87
C LYS A 551 -66.42 16.81 -25.25
N GLU A 552 -66.85 18.06 -25.37
CA GLU A 552 -65.96 19.20 -25.59
C GLU A 552 -65.14 19.52 -24.34
N GLN A 553 -65.64 19.31 -23.12
CA GLN A 553 -64.85 19.51 -21.91
C GLN A 553 -63.64 18.55 -21.84
N LEU A 554 -63.82 17.30 -22.30
CA LEU A 554 -62.75 16.32 -22.44
C LEU A 554 -61.82 16.62 -23.64
N LYS A 555 -62.34 17.22 -24.72
CA LYS A 555 -61.62 17.53 -25.97
C LYS A 555 -61.02 18.94 -26.03
N ALA A 556 -61.85 19.98 -25.98
CA ALA A 556 -61.51 21.40 -26.08
C ALA A 556 -60.83 21.99 -24.83
N ARG A 557 -60.94 21.37 -23.64
CA ARG A 557 -60.24 21.82 -22.43
C ARG A 557 -58.92 21.07 -22.15
N TYR A 558 -58.22 20.63 -23.20
CA TYR A 558 -56.83 20.20 -23.14
C TYR A 558 -56.49 18.96 -22.27
N ALA A 559 -57.42 18.22 -21.67
CA ALA A 559 -57.05 17.07 -20.81
C ALA A 559 -56.42 15.91 -21.61
N VAL A 560 -57.13 15.37 -22.61
CA VAL A 560 -56.60 14.30 -23.47
C VAL A 560 -55.41 14.79 -24.31
N VAL A 561 -55.47 16.03 -24.79
CA VAL A 561 -54.38 16.63 -25.58
C VAL A 561 -53.12 16.86 -24.74
N LYS A 562 -53.25 17.27 -23.47
CA LYS A 562 -52.12 17.34 -22.52
C LYS A 562 -51.55 15.96 -22.26
N VAL A 563 -52.38 14.93 -22.06
CA VAL A 563 -51.89 13.55 -21.91
C VAL A 563 -51.09 13.12 -23.14
N VAL A 564 -51.58 13.38 -24.36
CA VAL A 564 -50.83 13.06 -25.60
C VAL A 564 -49.51 13.84 -25.71
N ARG A 565 -49.49 15.11 -25.32
CA ARG A 565 -48.30 15.97 -25.41
C ARG A 565 -47.26 15.71 -24.32
N GLU A 566 -47.71 15.56 -23.08
CA GLU A 566 -46.85 15.46 -21.89
C GLU A 566 -46.45 14.01 -21.60
N LYS A 567 -47.35 13.03 -21.80
CA LYS A 567 -47.08 11.61 -21.53
C LYS A 567 -46.48 10.90 -22.74
N TYR A 568 -47.06 11.10 -23.92
CA TYR A 568 -46.62 10.41 -25.15
C TYR A 568 -45.58 11.21 -25.96
N LEU A 569 -45.32 12.48 -25.59
CA LEU A 569 -44.37 13.38 -26.26
C LEU A 569 -44.60 13.48 -27.78
N LYS A 570 -45.84 13.24 -28.24
CA LYS A 570 -46.21 13.29 -29.66
C LYS A 570 -46.69 14.69 -30.02
N THR A 571 -45.78 15.49 -30.58
CA THR A 571 -46.06 16.87 -31.05
C THR A 571 -46.07 17.00 -32.58
N THR A 572 -45.66 15.97 -33.31
CA THR A 572 -45.56 15.92 -34.77
C THR A 572 -46.62 15.02 -35.39
N ALA A 573 -46.92 15.22 -36.68
CA ALA A 573 -47.85 14.39 -37.44
C ALA A 573 -47.26 12.99 -37.69
N PHE A 574 -48.12 11.97 -37.73
CA PHE A 574 -47.73 10.58 -38.00
C PHE A 574 -47.38 10.38 -39.48
N GLU A 575 -46.39 9.52 -39.76
CA GLU A 575 -45.88 9.27 -41.11
C GLU A 575 -46.72 8.26 -41.89
N SER A 576 -47.40 7.33 -41.20
CA SER A 576 -48.30 6.34 -41.81
C SER A 576 -49.66 6.25 -41.12
N MET A 577 -50.69 5.89 -41.88
CA MET A 577 -52.06 5.70 -41.37
C MET A 577 -52.13 4.55 -40.36
N GLU A 578 -51.31 3.51 -40.52
CA GLU A 578 -51.23 2.37 -39.60
C GLU A 578 -50.63 2.75 -38.24
N GLN A 579 -49.58 3.59 -38.23
CA GLN A 579 -49.00 4.12 -36.99
C GLN A 579 -49.99 5.00 -36.22
N PHE A 580 -50.80 5.79 -36.94
CA PHE A 580 -51.85 6.59 -36.33
C PHE A 580 -52.95 5.72 -35.71
N GLN A 581 -53.40 4.67 -36.39
CA GLN A 581 -54.42 3.75 -35.87
C GLN A 581 -53.92 2.95 -34.66
N ALA A 582 -52.67 2.47 -34.67
CA ALA A 582 -52.06 1.79 -33.53
C ALA A 582 -51.90 2.71 -32.32
N PHE A 583 -51.52 3.97 -32.54
CA PHE A 583 -51.46 4.95 -31.46
C PHE A 583 -52.85 5.28 -30.89
N LEU A 584 -53.87 5.40 -31.73
CA LEU A 584 -55.24 5.65 -31.29
C LEU A 584 -55.80 4.50 -30.44
N SER A 585 -55.53 3.25 -30.80
CA SER A 585 -55.96 2.10 -30.00
C SER A 585 -55.24 2.06 -28.65
N GLU A 586 -53.94 2.31 -28.62
CA GLU A 586 -53.15 2.39 -27.38
C GLU A 586 -53.63 3.54 -26.47
N LEU A 587 -53.85 4.73 -27.04
CA LEU A 587 -54.38 5.87 -26.30
C LEU A 587 -55.79 5.61 -25.77
N TYR A 588 -56.65 4.96 -26.56
CA TYR A 588 -58.00 4.61 -26.14
C TYR A 588 -57.99 3.67 -24.93
N VAL A 589 -57.22 2.57 -25.00
CA VAL A 589 -57.07 1.62 -23.88
C VAL A 589 -56.59 2.34 -22.63
N TYR A 590 -55.53 3.15 -22.77
CA TYR A 590 -54.99 3.90 -21.64
C TYR A 590 -55.98 4.89 -21.00
N LEU A 591 -56.69 5.67 -21.81
CA LEU A 591 -57.66 6.64 -21.30
C LEU A 591 -58.83 5.95 -20.60
N VAL A 592 -59.30 4.82 -21.13
CA VAL A 592 -60.36 4.01 -20.50
C VAL A 592 -59.90 3.46 -19.15
N ASP A 593 -58.68 2.92 -19.06
CA ASP A 593 -58.13 2.44 -17.78
C ASP A 593 -58.04 3.56 -16.75
N GLN A 594 -57.51 4.73 -17.13
CA GLN A 594 -57.44 5.90 -16.25
C GLN A 594 -58.82 6.44 -15.86
N MET A 595 -59.81 6.33 -16.75
CA MET A 595 -61.19 6.68 -16.45
C MET A 595 -61.80 5.74 -15.41
N HIS A 596 -61.54 4.43 -15.49
CA HIS A 596 -61.97 3.48 -14.48
C HIS A 596 -61.33 3.77 -13.12
N VAL A 597 -60.05 4.13 -13.09
CA VAL A 597 -59.38 4.55 -11.85
C VAL A 597 -60.07 5.78 -11.24
N ALA A 598 -60.30 6.83 -12.03
CA ALA A 598 -60.95 8.05 -11.55
C ALA A 598 -62.39 7.82 -11.08
N LEU A 599 -63.17 7.02 -11.83
CA LEU A 599 -64.54 6.68 -11.45
C LEU A 599 -64.57 5.83 -10.17
N ASN A 600 -63.67 4.85 -10.04
CA ASN A 600 -63.57 4.05 -8.84
C ASN A 600 -63.18 4.91 -7.62
N GLN A 601 -62.31 5.91 -7.78
CA GLN A 601 -62.00 6.87 -6.71
C GLN A 601 -63.24 7.65 -6.26
N VAL A 602 -64.04 8.17 -7.21
CA VAL A 602 -65.29 8.91 -6.91
C VAL A 602 -66.35 8.02 -6.27
N LEU A 603 -66.39 6.74 -6.64
CA LEU A 603 -67.35 5.77 -6.11
C LEU A 603 -66.91 5.13 -4.79
N SER A 604 -65.62 5.24 -4.43
CA SER A 604 -65.03 4.61 -3.24
C SER A 604 -64.73 5.59 -2.10
N GLU A 605 -65.39 6.76 -2.02
CA GLU A 605 -65.23 7.68 -0.88
C GLU A 605 -65.68 7.09 0.48
N GLU A 606 -66.13 5.84 0.52
CA GLU A 606 -66.15 4.99 1.73
C GLU A 606 -65.19 3.78 1.57
N ALA A 607 -63.87 3.96 1.53
CA ALA A 607 -62.96 2.82 1.65
C ALA A 607 -61.52 3.11 2.09
N ALA A 608 -61.13 2.32 3.09
CA ALA A 608 -59.79 1.86 3.46
C ALA A 608 -58.84 2.87 4.14
N ASP A 609 -58.58 2.62 5.43
CA ASP A 609 -57.41 3.13 6.11
C ASP A 609 -56.14 2.79 5.30
N PRO A 610 -55.20 3.73 5.13
CA PRO A 610 -53.96 3.47 4.43
C PRO A 610 -53.21 2.36 5.17
N VAL A 611 -52.91 1.27 4.46
CA VAL A 611 -52.01 0.21 4.94
C VAL A 611 -50.72 0.88 5.45
N PRO A 612 -50.33 0.69 6.72
CA PRO A 612 -49.17 1.34 7.27
C PRO A 612 -47.94 0.98 6.42
N PRO A 613 -47.09 1.96 6.06
CA PRO A 613 -45.89 1.69 5.27
C PRO A 613 -45.02 0.71 6.04
N SER A 614 -44.68 -0.42 5.41
CA SER A 614 -43.72 -1.38 5.97
C SER A 614 -42.39 -0.66 6.16
N CYS A 615 -42.05 -0.29 7.39
CA CYS A 615 -40.81 0.40 7.73
C CYS A 615 -39.67 -0.64 7.80
N VAL A 616 -39.32 -1.23 6.67
CA VAL A 616 -38.17 -2.12 6.57
C VAL A 616 -36.91 -1.25 6.57
N THR A 617 -36.06 -1.46 7.56
CA THR A 617 -34.79 -0.75 7.73
C THR A 617 -33.72 -1.22 6.73
N ASP A 618 -32.69 -0.42 6.45
CA ASP A 618 -31.56 -0.82 5.58
C ASP A 618 -30.88 -2.11 6.08
N GLU A 619 -30.71 -2.23 7.40
CA GLU A 619 -30.08 -3.41 8.01
C GLU A 619 -30.90 -4.69 7.75
N GLN A 620 -32.23 -4.59 7.85
CA GLN A 620 -33.13 -5.71 7.54
C GLN A 620 -33.11 -6.07 6.06
N LEU A 621 -33.13 -5.08 5.15
CA LEU A 621 -33.01 -5.35 3.73
C LEU A 621 -31.66 -5.97 3.35
N ARG A 622 -30.58 -5.56 4.03
CA ARG A 622 -29.25 -6.17 3.86
C ARG A 622 -29.26 -7.64 4.27
N LEU A 623 -29.88 -7.96 5.40
CA LEU A 623 -30.05 -9.35 5.84
C LEU A 623 -30.89 -10.15 4.82
N PHE A 624 -31.98 -9.60 4.30
CA PHE A 624 -32.80 -10.29 3.28
C PHE A 624 -32.03 -10.53 1.98
N ALA A 625 -31.19 -9.57 1.56
CA ALA A 625 -30.31 -9.75 0.41
C ALA A 625 -29.33 -10.91 0.63
N HIS A 626 -28.67 -10.97 1.79
CA HIS A 626 -27.74 -12.06 2.12
C HIS A 626 -28.44 -13.42 2.29
N GLU A 627 -29.64 -13.45 2.87
CA GLU A 627 -30.47 -14.67 2.93
C GLU A 627 -30.79 -15.20 1.53
N ALA A 628 -31.17 -14.30 0.61
CA ALA A 628 -31.43 -14.66 -0.77
C ALA A 628 -30.16 -15.13 -1.52
N GLU A 629 -29.00 -14.49 -1.28
CA GLU A 629 -27.70 -14.91 -1.81
C GLU A 629 -27.35 -16.34 -1.36
N VAL A 630 -27.45 -16.63 -0.05
CA VAL A 630 -27.15 -17.95 0.51
C VAL A 630 -28.17 -19.01 0.06
N SER A 631 -29.41 -18.60 -0.19
CA SER A 631 -30.47 -19.45 -0.73
C SER A 631 -30.39 -19.62 -2.25
N ARG A 632 -29.45 -18.93 -2.92
CA ARG A 632 -29.23 -18.92 -4.37
C ARG A 632 -30.41 -18.36 -5.19
N ASP A 633 -31.28 -17.58 -4.56
CA ASP A 633 -32.30 -16.80 -5.25
C ASP A 633 -31.71 -15.44 -5.67
N TYR A 634 -30.90 -15.48 -6.72
CA TYR A 634 -30.17 -14.30 -7.21
C TYR A 634 -31.10 -13.20 -7.74
N GLN A 635 -32.30 -13.55 -8.21
CA GLN A 635 -33.26 -12.56 -8.68
C GLN A 635 -33.81 -11.76 -7.50
N LEU A 636 -34.21 -12.44 -6.44
CA LEU A 636 -34.69 -11.81 -5.22
C LEU A 636 -33.57 -11.01 -4.51
N ALA A 637 -32.34 -11.55 -4.48
CA ALA A 637 -31.18 -10.84 -3.94
C ALA A 637 -30.91 -9.52 -4.68
N SER A 638 -30.92 -9.55 -6.02
CA SER A 638 -30.76 -8.34 -6.84
C SER A 638 -31.88 -7.33 -6.58
N LEU A 639 -33.12 -7.79 -6.38
CA LEU A 639 -34.25 -6.92 -6.05
C LEU A 639 -34.05 -6.21 -4.70
N TYR A 640 -33.62 -6.93 -3.66
CA TYR A 640 -33.36 -6.32 -2.35
C TYR A 640 -32.23 -5.31 -2.39
N HIS A 641 -31.11 -5.61 -3.07
CA HIS A 641 -30.03 -4.63 -3.24
C HIS A 641 -30.49 -3.39 -4.00
N GLN A 642 -31.28 -3.53 -5.06
CA GLN A 642 -31.85 -2.40 -5.78
C GLN A 642 -32.82 -1.58 -4.92
N GLN A 643 -33.62 -2.24 -4.06
CA GLN A 643 -34.49 -1.55 -3.11
C GLN A 643 -33.67 -0.74 -2.09
N ARG A 644 -32.55 -1.27 -1.60
CA ARG A 644 -31.65 -0.54 -0.69
C ARG A 644 -31.09 0.72 -1.33
N ILE A 645 -30.65 0.63 -2.59
CA ILE A 645 -30.17 1.78 -3.37
C ILE A 645 -31.32 2.79 -3.61
N ALA A 646 -32.54 2.31 -3.86
CA ALA A 646 -33.70 3.17 -4.08
C ALA A 646 -34.15 3.90 -2.80
N GLN A 647 -33.98 3.29 -1.61
CA GLN A 647 -34.26 3.92 -0.33
C GLN A 647 -33.26 5.03 -0.01
N ASP A 648 -31.96 4.76 -0.17
CA ASP A 648 -30.90 5.75 0.04
C ASP A 648 -29.82 5.67 -1.04
N GLN A 649 -29.94 6.56 -2.03
CA GLN A 649 -28.97 6.67 -3.12
C GLN A 649 -27.60 7.21 -2.66
N HIS A 650 -27.53 7.91 -1.52
CA HIS A 650 -26.31 8.55 -1.02
C HIS A 650 -25.51 7.64 -0.08
N ASN A 651 -26.05 6.46 0.28
CA ASN A 651 -25.33 5.49 1.08
C ASN A 651 -24.32 4.70 0.23
N ILE A 652 -23.03 4.97 0.46
CA ILE A 652 -21.91 4.31 -0.21
C ILE A 652 -21.94 2.79 -0.02
N GLN A 653 -22.28 2.31 1.19
CA GLN A 653 -22.25 0.88 1.49
C GLN A 653 -23.26 0.09 0.65
N CYS A 654 -24.43 0.67 0.34
CA CYS A 654 -25.43 0.01 -0.52
C CYS A 654 -24.89 -0.26 -1.93
N TRP A 655 -24.13 0.69 -2.49
CA TRP A 655 -23.46 0.52 -3.78
C TRP A 655 -22.33 -0.51 -3.71
N LEU A 656 -21.56 -0.52 -2.62
CA LEU A 656 -20.50 -1.51 -2.41
C LEU A 656 -21.04 -2.93 -2.27
N ASP A 657 -22.10 -3.11 -1.48
CA ASP A 657 -22.75 -4.40 -1.27
C ASP A 657 -23.32 -4.94 -2.59
N TYR A 658 -24.02 -4.09 -3.37
CA TYR A 658 -24.54 -4.48 -4.68
C TYR A 658 -23.42 -4.79 -5.68
N GLY A 659 -22.33 -4.03 -5.68
CA GLY A 659 -21.16 -4.32 -6.50
C GLY A 659 -20.47 -5.64 -6.12
N ALA A 660 -20.36 -5.95 -4.82
CA ALA A 660 -19.86 -7.24 -4.32
C ALA A 660 -20.75 -8.42 -4.75
N PHE A 661 -22.07 -8.22 -4.75
CA PHE A 661 -23.02 -9.18 -5.29
C PHE A 661 -22.87 -9.35 -6.80
N CYS A 662 -22.67 -8.28 -7.56
CA CYS A 662 -22.38 -8.37 -9.00
C CYS A 662 -21.08 -9.13 -9.29
N LEU A 663 -20.04 -8.96 -8.47
CA LEU A 663 -18.80 -9.75 -8.57
C LEU A 663 -19.04 -11.24 -8.31
N LEU A 664 -19.90 -11.59 -7.35
CA LEU A 664 -20.30 -12.98 -7.11
C LEU A 664 -20.98 -13.60 -8.34
N LEU A 665 -21.77 -12.82 -9.08
CA LEU A 665 -22.41 -13.23 -10.34
C LEU A 665 -21.49 -13.11 -11.56
N GLU A 666 -20.22 -12.77 -11.37
CA GLU A 666 -19.24 -12.49 -12.44
C GLU A 666 -19.64 -11.35 -13.39
N ASP A 667 -20.61 -10.50 -13.01
CA ASP A 667 -21.02 -9.30 -13.74
C ASP A 667 -20.11 -8.12 -13.40
N THR A 668 -18.91 -8.16 -13.96
CA THR A 668 -17.85 -7.16 -13.73
C THR A 668 -18.22 -5.76 -14.20
N ILE A 669 -19.10 -5.63 -15.21
CA ILE A 669 -19.52 -4.34 -15.76
C ILE A 669 -20.44 -3.63 -14.78
N LYS A 670 -21.48 -4.31 -14.27
CA LYS A 670 -22.35 -3.72 -13.25
C LYS A 670 -21.61 -3.43 -11.96
N ALA A 671 -20.67 -4.30 -11.56
CA ALA A 671 -19.80 -4.04 -10.42
C ALA A 671 -18.99 -2.76 -10.60
N GLN A 672 -18.41 -2.54 -11.80
CA GLN A 672 -17.69 -1.32 -12.13
C GLN A 672 -18.57 -0.07 -11.98
N GLU A 673 -19.80 -0.12 -12.51
CA GLU A 673 -20.75 0.99 -12.39
C GLU A 673 -21.05 1.31 -10.92
N CYS A 674 -21.35 0.29 -10.10
CA CYS A 674 -21.66 0.47 -8.69
C CYS A 674 -20.50 1.09 -7.91
N PHE A 675 -19.27 0.62 -8.12
CA PHE A 675 -18.10 1.17 -7.43
C PHE A 675 -17.75 2.58 -7.91
N ARG A 676 -17.97 2.89 -9.20
CA ARG A 676 -17.83 4.27 -9.72
C ARG A 676 -18.88 5.22 -9.15
N GLU A 677 -20.12 4.77 -8.94
CA GLU A 677 -21.14 5.55 -8.23
C GLU A 677 -20.74 5.79 -6.77
N ALA A 678 -20.21 4.77 -6.09
CA ALA A 678 -19.67 4.89 -4.73
C ALA A 678 -18.52 5.93 -4.64
N LEU A 679 -17.59 5.94 -5.59
CA LEU A 679 -16.54 6.96 -5.70
C LEU A 679 -17.06 8.35 -6.05
N ARG A 680 -18.16 8.45 -6.80
CA ARG A 680 -18.78 9.75 -7.09
C ARG A 680 -19.34 10.40 -5.83
N LEU A 681 -19.90 9.60 -4.92
CA LEU A 681 -20.43 10.08 -3.64
C LEU A 681 -19.30 10.57 -2.72
N ASP A 682 -18.21 9.80 -2.62
CA ASP A 682 -17.01 10.17 -1.87
C ASP A 682 -15.74 9.78 -2.64
N PRO A 683 -15.07 10.77 -3.28
CA PRO A 683 -13.83 10.54 -4.01
C PRO A 683 -12.67 10.04 -3.15
N TYR A 684 -12.72 10.27 -1.83
CA TYR A 684 -11.65 9.90 -0.90
C TYR A 684 -11.93 8.56 -0.20
N HIS A 685 -12.97 7.83 -0.62
CA HIS A 685 -13.33 6.54 -0.02
C HIS A 685 -12.40 5.42 -0.48
N VAL A 686 -11.44 5.04 0.38
CA VAL A 686 -10.39 4.08 0.05
C VAL A 686 -10.90 2.70 -0.37
N GLN A 687 -11.96 2.18 0.25
CA GLN A 687 -12.52 0.89 -0.16
C GLN A 687 -13.09 0.94 -1.58
N SER A 688 -13.75 2.04 -1.97
CA SER A 688 -14.28 2.21 -3.33
C SER A 688 -13.13 2.32 -4.34
N LEU A 689 -12.03 3.03 -4.00
CA LEU A 689 -10.84 3.12 -4.85
C LEU A 689 -10.21 1.74 -5.09
N LEU A 690 -10.03 0.95 -4.02
CA LEU A 690 -9.51 -0.42 -4.12
C LEU A 690 -10.40 -1.30 -5.00
N LEU A 691 -11.72 -1.19 -4.86
CA LEU A 691 -12.67 -1.99 -5.64
C LEU A 691 -12.72 -1.57 -7.11
N CYS A 692 -12.64 -0.27 -7.41
CA CYS A 692 -12.44 0.21 -8.77
C CYS A 692 -11.11 -0.28 -9.36
N GLY A 693 -10.02 -0.30 -8.57
CA GLY A 693 -8.73 -0.86 -8.97
C GLY A 693 -8.82 -2.36 -9.27
N ILE A 694 -9.43 -3.15 -8.39
CA ILE A 694 -9.64 -4.60 -8.59
C ILE A 694 -10.47 -4.88 -9.85
N VAL A 695 -11.60 -4.18 -10.03
CA VAL A 695 -12.44 -4.38 -11.22
C VAL A 695 -11.73 -3.92 -12.49
N ALA A 696 -10.97 -2.81 -12.45
CA ALA A 696 -10.15 -2.38 -13.59
C ALA A 696 -9.11 -3.43 -13.97
N VAL A 697 -8.50 -4.12 -13.00
CA VAL A 697 -7.60 -5.27 -13.26
C VAL A 697 -8.35 -6.44 -13.91
N MET A 698 -9.53 -6.79 -13.40
CA MET A 698 -10.37 -7.85 -13.99
C MET A 698 -10.77 -7.53 -15.44
N LEU A 699 -10.97 -6.24 -15.76
CA LEU A 699 -11.24 -5.74 -17.10
C LEU A 699 -9.97 -5.49 -17.94
N GLN A 700 -8.78 -5.80 -17.42
CA GLN A 700 -7.47 -5.57 -18.06
C GLN A 700 -7.11 -4.09 -18.34
N HIS A 701 -7.77 -3.15 -17.65
CA HIS A 701 -7.46 -1.73 -17.69
C HIS A 701 -6.37 -1.38 -16.67
N TYR A 702 -5.15 -1.85 -16.92
CA TYR A 702 -4.03 -1.76 -15.97
C TYR A 702 -3.56 -0.33 -15.66
N GLU A 703 -3.69 0.60 -16.62
CA GLU A 703 -3.33 2.00 -16.42
C GLU A 703 -4.29 2.72 -15.45
N GLU A 704 -5.60 2.53 -15.63
CA GLU A 704 -6.62 3.04 -14.69
C GLU A 704 -6.43 2.43 -13.30
N ALA A 705 -6.17 1.12 -13.23
CA ALA A 705 -5.94 0.41 -11.97
C ALA A 705 -4.75 0.97 -11.19
N GLU A 706 -3.64 1.30 -11.86
CA GLU A 706 -2.46 1.89 -11.22
C GLU A 706 -2.81 3.20 -10.52
N ILE A 707 -3.59 4.06 -11.18
CA ILE A 707 -4.02 5.35 -10.61
C ILE A 707 -4.88 5.12 -9.35
N PHE A 708 -5.85 4.20 -9.39
CA PHE A 708 -6.69 3.88 -8.23
C PHE A 708 -5.89 3.33 -7.05
N PHE A 709 -4.92 2.42 -7.30
CA PHE A 709 -4.07 1.87 -6.24
C PHE A 709 -3.11 2.91 -5.67
N GLU A 710 -2.47 3.74 -6.52
CA GLU A 710 -1.60 4.83 -6.07
C GLU A 710 -2.38 5.85 -5.24
N ASP A 711 -3.58 6.24 -5.68
CA ASP A 711 -4.42 7.17 -4.93
C ASP A 711 -4.83 6.58 -3.57
N ALA A 712 -5.23 5.31 -3.52
CA ALA A 712 -5.53 4.61 -2.27
C ALA A 712 -4.34 4.57 -1.31
N THR A 713 -3.11 4.30 -1.79
CA THR A 713 -1.89 4.33 -0.96
C THR A 713 -1.56 5.74 -0.47
N SER A 714 -1.93 6.77 -1.24
CA SER A 714 -1.72 8.17 -0.88
C SER A 714 -2.66 8.63 0.24
N LEU A 715 -3.93 8.21 0.19
CA LEU A 715 -4.96 8.57 1.17
C LEU A 715 -4.83 7.81 2.49
N ARG A 716 -4.48 6.52 2.46
CA ARG A 716 -4.27 5.68 3.66
C ARG A 716 -2.87 5.03 3.63
N PRO A 717 -1.78 5.78 3.89
CA PRO A 717 -0.42 5.23 3.89
C PRO A 717 -0.18 4.15 4.95
N PHE A 718 -0.97 4.11 6.02
CA PHE A 718 -0.81 3.16 7.14
C PHE A 718 -1.67 1.90 7.02
N SER A 719 -2.36 1.70 5.89
CA SER A 719 -3.22 0.53 5.69
C SER A 719 -2.45 -0.65 5.10
N VAL A 720 -2.33 -1.74 5.86
CA VAL A 720 -1.69 -3.00 5.41
C VAL A 720 -2.40 -3.55 4.17
N VAL A 721 -3.74 -3.59 4.18
CA VAL A 721 -4.55 -4.16 3.09
C VAL A 721 -4.32 -3.43 1.77
N VAL A 722 -4.24 -2.10 1.80
CA VAL A 722 -4.03 -1.29 0.58
C VAL A 722 -2.68 -1.64 -0.05
N TRP A 723 -1.60 -1.62 0.73
CA TRP A 723 -0.26 -1.97 0.24
C TRP A 723 -0.16 -3.41 -0.25
N THR A 724 -0.78 -4.37 0.45
CA THR A 724 -0.79 -5.77 0.00
C THR A 724 -1.52 -5.93 -1.34
N LEU A 725 -2.68 -5.29 -1.52
CA LEU A 725 -3.42 -5.33 -2.79
C LEU A 725 -2.68 -4.64 -3.93
N SER A 726 -2.03 -3.50 -3.67
CA SER A 726 -1.14 -2.85 -4.65
C SER A 726 0.04 -3.74 -5.03
N GLY A 727 0.60 -4.50 -4.07
CA GLY A 727 1.67 -5.47 -4.32
C GLY A 727 1.23 -6.61 -5.25
N LEU A 728 0.08 -7.22 -4.97
CA LEU A 728 -0.52 -8.25 -5.83
C LEU A 728 -0.82 -7.71 -7.24
N PHE A 729 -1.29 -6.46 -7.34
CA PHE A 729 -1.48 -5.79 -8.63
C PHE A 729 -0.19 -5.63 -9.42
N TYR A 730 0.89 -5.12 -8.81
CA TYR A 730 2.15 -4.94 -9.52
C TYR A 730 2.80 -6.27 -9.92
N GLU A 731 2.56 -7.33 -9.17
CA GLU A 731 2.97 -8.68 -9.53
C GLU A 731 2.23 -9.21 -10.76
N LEU A 732 0.91 -8.95 -10.88
CA LEU A 732 0.15 -9.26 -12.10
C LEU A 732 0.74 -8.56 -13.34
N GLN A 733 1.29 -7.36 -13.17
CA GLN A 733 1.98 -6.63 -14.24
C GLN A 733 3.44 -7.09 -14.48
N ASN A 734 3.94 -8.08 -13.75
CA ASN A 734 5.36 -8.48 -13.71
C ASN A 734 6.33 -7.35 -13.26
N ASN A 735 5.84 -6.36 -12.52
CA ASN A 735 6.66 -5.30 -11.95
C ASN A 735 7.15 -5.66 -10.54
N ASN A 736 8.13 -6.56 -10.50
CA ASN A 736 8.65 -7.15 -9.26
C ASN A 736 9.21 -6.09 -8.28
N ILE A 737 9.79 -5.00 -8.78
CA ILE A 737 10.38 -3.95 -7.93
C ILE A 737 9.29 -3.23 -7.13
N ARG A 738 8.18 -2.89 -7.78
CA ARG A 738 7.06 -2.22 -7.10
C ARG A 738 6.26 -3.17 -6.22
N ALA A 739 6.11 -4.43 -6.62
CA ALA A 739 5.51 -5.45 -5.77
C ALA A 739 6.32 -5.63 -4.47
N GLU A 740 7.65 -5.76 -4.58
CA GLU A 740 8.57 -5.89 -3.43
C GLU A 740 8.49 -4.67 -2.50
N MET A 741 8.42 -3.45 -3.04
CA MET A 741 8.18 -2.23 -2.27
C MET A 741 6.88 -2.32 -1.47
N ALA A 742 5.77 -2.64 -2.14
CA ALA A 742 4.45 -2.63 -1.53
C ALA A 742 4.35 -3.69 -0.42
N PHE A 743 4.88 -4.89 -0.64
CA PHE A 743 4.95 -5.92 0.41
C PHE A 743 5.90 -5.54 1.56
N ARG A 744 7.01 -4.85 1.28
CA ARG A 744 7.93 -4.34 2.31
C ARG A 744 7.23 -3.32 3.21
N GLU A 745 6.50 -2.36 2.63
CA GLU A 745 5.73 -1.37 3.39
C GLU A 745 4.59 -2.02 4.17
N ALA A 746 3.84 -2.96 3.56
CA ALA A 746 2.78 -3.70 4.25
C ALA A 746 3.32 -4.47 5.48
N ASN A 747 4.46 -5.15 5.34
CA ASN A 747 5.09 -5.88 6.43
C ASN A 747 5.61 -4.95 7.53
N LYS A 748 6.21 -3.82 7.16
CA LYS A 748 6.66 -2.81 8.13
C LYS A 748 5.49 -2.29 8.98
N LEU A 749 4.37 -1.96 8.34
CA LEU A 749 3.15 -1.51 9.02
C LEU A 749 2.55 -2.60 9.92
N MET A 750 2.51 -3.85 9.44
CA MET A 750 2.04 -4.99 10.22
C MET A 750 2.89 -5.20 11.48
N GLN A 751 4.22 -5.17 11.34
CA GLN A 751 5.13 -5.30 12.48
C GLN A 751 4.96 -4.17 13.49
N ALA A 752 4.73 -2.93 13.02
CA ALA A 752 4.43 -1.80 13.88
C ALA A 752 3.09 -1.97 14.64
N GLN A 753 2.04 -2.47 13.97
CA GLN A 753 0.76 -2.77 14.59
C GLN A 753 0.91 -3.84 15.69
N LEU A 754 1.58 -4.96 15.38
CA LEU A 754 1.85 -6.04 16.33
C LEU A 754 2.73 -5.58 17.51
N ALA A 755 3.69 -4.69 17.27
CA ALA A 755 4.50 -4.10 18.34
C ALA A 755 3.64 -3.25 19.29
N THR A 756 2.71 -2.48 18.74
CA THR A 756 1.79 -1.65 19.52
C THR A 756 0.86 -2.52 20.38
N GLU A 757 0.27 -3.57 19.80
CA GLU A 757 -0.57 -4.54 20.51
C GLU A 757 0.17 -5.24 21.66
N ARG A 758 1.43 -5.63 21.44
CA ARG A 758 2.28 -6.25 22.49
C ARG A 758 2.70 -5.28 23.58
N SER A 759 2.75 -3.97 23.29
CA SER A 759 3.17 -2.92 24.24
C SER A 759 2.04 -2.43 25.16
N MET A 760 0.79 -2.78 24.85
CA MET A 760 -0.34 -2.53 25.74
C MET A 760 -0.26 -3.50 26.93
N PRO A 761 -0.13 -3.03 28.19
CA PRO A 761 -0.08 -3.93 29.33
C PRO A 761 -1.39 -4.72 29.41
N GLY A 762 -1.28 -6.05 29.43
CA GLY A 762 -2.41 -6.97 29.48
C GLY A 762 -3.41 -6.58 30.57
N ALA A 763 -4.62 -6.23 30.14
CA ALA A 763 -5.77 -6.25 31.02
C ALA A 763 -6.05 -7.72 31.34
N ALA A 764 -5.61 -8.12 32.54
CA ALA A 764 -6.01 -9.27 33.33
C ALA A 764 -6.84 -10.36 32.64
N GLU A 765 -6.26 -11.55 32.52
CA GLU A 765 -7.00 -12.80 32.63
C GLU A 765 -7.83 -12.76 33.92
N GLY A 766 -9.15 -12.79 33.79
CA GLY A 766 -10.08 -12.82 34.93
C GLY A 766 -11.48 -12.31 34.61
N GLU A 767 -12.36 -13.26 34.25
CA GLU A 767 -13.83 -13.22 34.39
C GLU A 767 -14.67 -12.16 33.65
N GLY A 768 -15.33 -12.65 32.59
CA GLY A 768 -16.67 -12.32 32.10
C GLY A 768 -17.41 -11.05 32.57
N ARG A 769 -17.52 -10.06 31.68
CA ARG A 769 -18.81 -9.58 31.13
C ARG A 769 -18.60 -8.59 29.97
N LYS A 770 -19.33 -8.88 28.89
CA LYS A 770 -19.50 -8.13 27.63
C LYS A 770 -19.56 -6.60 27.79
N LYS A 771 -18.81 -5.90 26.92
CA LYS A 771 -19.33 -4.72 26.20
C LYS A 771 -18.96 -4.84 24.72
N ARG A 772 -19.98 -4.70 23.89
CA ARG A 772 -19.96 -4.72 22.41
C ARG A 772 -18.88 -3.80 21.85
N LEU A 773 -18.11 -4.30 20.87
CA LEU A 773 -17.57 -3.44 19.83
C LEU A 773 -18.71 -3.16 18.86
N SER A 774 -19.36 -2.02 19.05
CA SER A 774 -20.20 -1.39 18.06
C SER A 774 -19.32 -0.91 16.90
N VAL A 775 -19.76 -1.25 15.69
CA VAL A 775 -19.46 -0.54 14.45
C VAL A 775 -19.59 0.96 14.70
N GLU A 776 -18.55 1.73 14.42
CA GLU A 776 -18.70 3.18 14.24
C GLU A 776 -18.25 3.57 12.84
N CYS A 777 -19.27 3.83 12.03
CA CYS A 777 -19.19 4.59 10.80
C CYS A 777 -19.50 6.07 11.16
N GLY A 778 -18.57 6.96 10.83
CA GLY A 778 -18.74 8.37 10.45
C GLY A 778 -19.55 9.35 11.33
N ARG A 779 -18.89 10.44 11.76
CA ARG A 779 -19.31 11.82 11.44
C ARG A 779 -18.10 12.77 11.35
N PRO A 780 -18.18 13.85 10.55
CA PRO A 780 -17.02 14.62 10.09
C PRO A 780 -16.63 15.72 11.07
N LEU A 781 -15.33 16.01 11.16
CA LEU A 781 -14.82 17.27 11.70
C LEU A 781 -13.73 17.79 10.77
N ASN A 782 -13.90 19.03 10.33
CA ASN A 782 -12.98 19.82 9.53
C ASN A 782 -12.97 21.23 10.15
N PRO A 783 -11.98 22.11 9.89
CA PRO A 783 -10.53 22.00 9.97
C PRO A 783 -9.94 22.91 11.07
N TYR A 784 -8.60 22.88 11.22
CA TYR A 784 -7.68 23.65 12.09
C TYR A 784 -8.08 25.08 12.55
N PRO A 785 -7.52 25.55 13.68
CA PRO A 785 -6.33 26.42 13.57
C PRO A 785 -5.20 26.15 14.59
N GLU A 786 -4.07 26.79 14.28
CA GLU A 786 -2.73 26.79 14.87
C GLU A 786 -2.65 27.15 16.38
N GLU A 787 -1.59 26.65 17.04
CA GLU A 787 -0.61 27.39 17.90
C GLU A 787 -0.12 26.63 19.16
N SER A 788 1.21 26.50 19.25
CA SER A 788 2.07 26.54 20.45
C SER A 788 2.13 25.37 21.48
N LEU A 789 3.37 24.91 21.72
CA LEU A 789 3.92 24.09 22.84
C LEU A 789 3.66 24.75 24.23
N PRO A 790 3.84 24.12 25.44
CA PRO A 790 4.78 23.02 25.81
C PRO A 790 4.36 22.00 26.93
N VAL A 791 5.18 20.94 27.06
CA VAL A 791 5.64 20.14 28.25
C VAL A 791 4.84 20.15 29.59
N PHE A 792 4.49 18.96 30.16
CA PHE A 792 4.97 18.37 31.45
C PHE A 792 4.04 17.29 32.07
N THR A 793 4.67 16.16 32.45
CA THR A 793 4.43 15.22 33.57
C THR A 793 3.20 14.30 33.73
N ARG A 794 3.57 13.00 33.84
CA ARG A 794 2.92 11.93 34.59
C ARG A 794 2.58 12.32 36.03
N SER A 795 1.40 11.92 36.52
CA SER A 795 1.23 11.47 37.90
C SER A 795 0.11 10.43 38.01
N TRP A 796 0.36 9.40 38.80
CA TRP A 796 -0.57 8.33 39.19
C TRP A 796 -1.30 8.74 40.46
N VAL A 797 -2.62 8.53 40.56
CA VAL A 797 -3.33 8.49 41.86
C VAL A 797 -4.41 7.40 41.87
N PHE A 798 -4.42 6.73 43.01
CA PHE A 798 -5.19 5.56 43.47
C PHE A 798 -6.72 5.76 43.61
N ILE A 799 -7.43 4.61 43.62
CA ILE A 799 -8.88 4.38 43.85
C ILE A 799 -9.28 4.61 45.33
N PRO A 800 -10.58 4.80 45.65
CA PRO A 800 -11.23 3.82 46.54
C PRO A 800 -12.67 3.39 46.16
N LYS A 801 -12.99 2.15 46.57
CA LYS A 801 -14.23 1.35 46.41
C LYS A 801 -15.43 1.84 47.24
N PHE A 802 -16.65 1.52 46.79
CA PHE A 802 -17.89 1.25 47.57
C PHE A 802 -18.86 0.43 46.68
N SER A 803 -19.84 -0.36 47.12
CA SER A 803 -19.99 -1.39 48.16
C SER A 803 -21.18 -2.27 47.74
N SER A 804 -21.10 -3.57 48.01
CA SER A 804 -22.15 -4.58 48.26
C SER A 804 -23.61 -4.36 47.81
N LYS A 805 -24.20 -5.40 47.19
CA LYS A 805 -25.26 -6.22 47.80
C LYS A 805 -25.51 -7.53 47.03
N SER A 806 -25.85 -8.54 47.80
CA SER A 806 -25.93 -9.99 47.56
C SER A 806 -27.19 -10.44 46.79
N TRP A 807 -27.21 -11.72 46.35
CA TRP A 807 -28.13 -12.81 46.79
C TRP A 807 -27.76 -14.15 46.08
N LYS A 808 -27.92 -15.28 46.77
CA LYS A 808 -27.59 -16.69 46.39
C LYS A 808 -28.70 -17.36 45.55
N PRO A 809 -28.56 -18.61 45.03
CA PRO A 809 -28.60 -19.92 45.77
C PRO A 809 -27.46 -20.91 45.34
N GLU A 810 -26.92 -21.86 46.13
CA GLU A 810 -27.42 -23.21 46.51
C GLU A 810 -27.84 -24.03 45.26
N ASP A 811 -27.30 -25.20 44.88
CA ASP A 811 -26.78 -26.38 45.62
C ASP A 811 -25.71 -27.15 44.82
N SER A 812 -24.93 -27.98 45.54
CA SER A 812 -23.90 -28.88 45.02
C SER A 812 -24.44 -30.29 44.74
N PHE A 813 -23.93 -30.97 43.71
CA PHE A 813 -23.78 -32.43 43.73
C PHE A 813 -22.44 -32.85 43.06
N LEU A 814 -21.75 -33.77 43.74
CA LEU A 814 -20.42 -34.33 43.43
C LEU A 814 -20.53 -35.72 42.75
N PHE A 815 -19.38 -36.17 42.21
CA PHE A 815 -19.02 -37.52 41.70
C PHE A 815 -19.57 -37.84 40.29
N SER A 816 -18.86 -38.51 39.37
CA SER A 816 -17.57 -39.21 39.39
C SER A 816 -17.14 -39.61 37.98
N LEU A 817 -15.82 -39.66 37.81
CA LEU A 817 -15.03 -40.49 36.89
C LEU A 817 -15.73 -41.79 36.42
N PHE A 818 -15.80 -42.01 35.10
CA PHE A 818 -15.75 -43.34 34.50
C PHE A 818 -14.98 -43.28 33.17
N LEU A 819 -13.84 -43.97 33.18
CA LEU A 819 -13.10 -44.45 32.01
C LEU A 819 -13.94 -45.53 31.31
N TRP A 820 -14.04 -45.46 29.98
CA TRP A 820 -13.99 -46.69 29.18
C TRP A 820 -13.22 -46.51 27.88
N ASP A 821 -12.14 -47.28 27.81
CA ASP A 821 -11.51 -47.82 26.61
C ASP A 821 -12.55 -48.33 25.61
N SER A 822 -12.30 -48.09 24.32
CA SER A 822 -12.31 -49.12 23.27
C SER A 822 -11.95 -48.51 21.92
N ALA A 823 -10.70 -48.74 21.50
CA ALA A 823 -10.35 -48.72 20.09
C ALA A 823 -11.11 -49.82 19.34
N PRO A 824 -11.28 -49.66 18.02
CA PRO A 824 -10.80 -50.72 17.15
C PRO A 824 -9.89 -50.20 16.06
N SER A 825 -8.99 -51.09 15.71
CA SER A 825 -7.78 -50.91 14.95
C SER A 825 -7.86 -51.53 13.56
N TRP A 826 -7.14 -50.91 12.60
CA TRP A 826 -6.62 -51.44 11.31
C TRP A 826 -7.61 -51.59 10.12
N PRO A 827 -7.15 -51.58 8.84
CA PRO A 827 -5.76 -51.66 8.38
C PRO A 827 -5.31 -50.63 7.32
N VAL A 828 -3.98 -50.54 7.25
CA VAL A 828 -3.20 -50.00 6.14
C VAL A 828 -3.28 -50.97 4.96
N ASP A 829 -3.65 -50.48 3.78
CA ASP A 829 -3.26 -51.08 2.51
C ASP A 829 -2.70 -50.00 1.59
N GLY A 830 -1.47 -50.24 1.12
CA GLY A 830 -0.74 -49.33 0.26
C GLY A 830 -1.18 -49.42 -1.19
N CYS A 831 -1.27 -48.27 -1.85
CA CYS A 831 -1.17 -48.16 -3.30
C CYS A 831 -0.31 -46.95 -3.64
N SER A 832 0.93 -47.23 -4.02
CA SER A 832 1.77 -46.34 -4.81
C SER A 832 1.15 -46.22 -6.21
N LEU A 833 0.80 -45.01 -6.64
CA LEU A 833 0.59 -44.72 -8.05
C LEU A 833 1.05 -43.30 -8.41
N HIS A 834 2.00 -43.30 -9.34
CA HIS A 834 2.47 -42.20 -10.18
C HIS A 834 1.39 -41.16 -10.52
N LEU A 835 1.68 -39.89 -10.24
CA LEU A 835 1.01 -38.77 -10.91
C LEU A 835 1.95 -38.21 -12.00
N MET A 836 1.77 -38.69 -13.23
CA MET A 836 2.22 -37.98 -14.43
C MET A 836 1.24 -36.85 -14.71
N PHE A 837 1.71 -35.61 -14.64
CA PHE A 837 1.00 -34.45 -15.19
C PHE A 837 1.29 -34.33 -16.69
N VAL A 838 0.25 -34.41 -17.52
CA VAL A 838 0.26 -33.88 -18.90
C VAL A 838 -1.10 -33.24 -19.21
N VAL A 839 -1.00 -32.14 -19.98
CA VAL A 839 -2.01 -31.22 -20.55
C VAL A 839 -2.25 -29.97 -19.68
N GLY A 840 -1.93 -28.74 -20.08
CA GLY A 840 -1.34 -28.21 -21.32
C GLY A 840 -1.27 -26.68 -21.26
N ALA A 841 -0.05 -26.15 -21.38
CA ALA A 841 0.36 -24.79 -21.84
C ALA A 841 -0.41 -23.53 -21.37
N THR A 842 0.15 -22.79 -20.40
CA THR A 842 1.11 -21.69 -20.66
C THR A 842 2.15 -21.67 -19.54
N SER A 843 3.43 -21.69 -19.93
CA SER A 843 4.57 -22.05 -19.07
C SER A 843 5.11 -20.85 -18.30
N TRP A 844 5.07 -20.90 -16.96
CA TRP A 844 5.94 -20.09 -16.09
C TRP A 844 6.99 -21.03 -15.49
N ARG A 845 8.24 -20.98 -15.99
CA ARG A 845 9.39 -21.63 -15.36
C ARG A 845 10.13 -20.59 -14.55
N VAL A 846 10.02 -20.67 -13.22
CA VAL A 846 10.97 -20.02 -12.30
C VAL A 846 12.11 -21.01 -12.08
N THR A 847 13.29 -20.70 -12.60
CA THR A 847 14.53 -21.43 -12.28
C THR A 847 14.97 -21.08 -10.87
N VAL A 848 14.78 -22.02 -9.93
CA VAL A 848 15.33 -21.96 -8.58
C VAL A 848 16.73 -22.60 -8.59
N THR A 849 17.74 -21.85 -8.18
CA THR A 849 19.06 -22.38 -7.80
C THR A 849 18.96 -23.00 -6.41
N PRO A 850 19.43 -24.24 -6.16
CA PRO A 850 19.42 -24.83 -4.84
C PRO A 850 20.62 -24.29 -4.04
N SER A 851 20.39 -23.46 -3.02
CA SER A 851 21.43 -23.16 -2.02
C SER A 851 21.22 -23.99 -0.76
N LEU A 852 22.34 -24.41 -0.18
CA LEU A 852 22.54 -25.42 0.85
C LEU A 852 21.57 -25.42 2.04
N ALA A 853 21.33 -26.65 2.54
CA ALA A 853 20.53 -27.02 3.68
C ALA A 853 20.72 -26.13 4.93
N ALA A 854 19.60 -25.62 5.45
CA ALA A 854 19.51 -24.98 6.76
C ALA A 854 19.46 -26.04 7.89
N PRO A 855 20.00 -25.74 9.09
CA PRO A 855 19.92 -26.64 10.24
C PRO A 855 18.48 -26.71 10.80
N PRO A 856 18.14 -27.76 11.57
CA PRO A 856 16.77 -27.98 12.05
C PRO A 856 16.32 -26.90 13.06
N PRO A 857 15.01 -26.60 13.13
CA PRO A 857 14.48 -25.54 13.98
C PRO A 857 14.56 -25.91 15.47
N VAL A 858 14.92 -24.91 16.27
CA VAL A 858 14.79 -24.95 17.74
C VAL A 858 13.30 -24.69 18.07
N PRO A 859 12.65 -25.50 18.92
CA PRO A 859 11.24 -25.33 19.23
C PRO A 859 11.04 -24.16 20.20
N GLY A 860 10.32 -23.13 19.76
CA GLY A 860 9.86 -22.05 20.65
C GLY A 860 9.94 -20.65 20.06
N LEU A 861 9.13 -20.35 19.03
CA LEU A 861 8.79 -18.98 18.66
C LEU A 861 7.37 -18.97 18.07
N SER A 862 6.38 -18.62 18.89
CA SER A 862 5.01 -18.36 18.44
C SER A 862 5.00 -17.12 17.54
N GLN A 863 4.89 -17.31 16.22
CA GLN A 863 4.72 -16.25 15.23
C GLN A 863 3.35 -15.54 15.39
N PRO A 864 3.22 -14.28 14.90
CA PRO A 864 2.01 -13.48 15.12
C PRO A 864 0.77 -14.09 14.44
N PRO A 865 -0.43 -13.84 14.97
CA PRO A 865 -1.63 -14.60 14.60
C PRO A 865 -2.18 -14.35 13.18
N CYS A 866 -1.67 -13.39 12.40
CA CYS A 866 -2.14 -13.11 11.03
C CYS A 866 -1.03 -12.51 10.13
N SER A 867 -0.86 -13.05 8.92
CA SER A 867 0.02 -12.49 7.88
C SER A 867 -0.60 -11.26 7.19
N ILE A 868 0.19 -10.54 6.39
CA ILE A 868 -0.33 -9.44 5.55
C ILE A 868 -1.32 -9.95 4.49
N PHE A 869 -1.11 -11.16 3.98
CA PHE A 869 -1.94 -11.76 2.93
C PHE A 869 -3.28 -12.22 3.48
N MET A 870 -3.30 -12.81 4.69
CA MET A 870 -4.56 -13.19 5.35
C MET A 870 -5.43 -11.97 5.67
N LYS A 871 -4.84 -10.84 6.08
CA LYS A 871 -5.61 -9.57 6.23
C LYS A 871 -6.23 -9.10 4.91
N ALA A 872 -5.52 -9.27 3.79
CA ALA A 872 -6.06 -8.94 2.47
C ALA A 872 -7.15 -9.94 2.05
N VAL A 873 -6.97 -11.23 2.33
CA VAL A 873 -7.97 -12.28 2.08
C VAL A 873 -9.28 -11.98 2.81
N ASP A 874 -9.24 -11.60 4.09
CA ASP A 874 -10.45 -11.25 4.86
C ASP A 874 -11.25 -10.10 4.21
N PHE A 875 -10.55 -9.13 3.62
CA PHE A 875 -11.17 -8.05 2.86
C PHE A 875 -11.76 -8.55 1.53
N LEU A 876 -10.97 -9.32 0.77
CA LEU A 876 -11.34 -9.80 -0.56
C LEU A 876 -12.51 -10.79 -0.53
N MET A 877 -12.61 -11.63 0.50
CA MET A 877 -13.73 -12.55 0.70
C MET A 877 -15.04 -11.80 0.94
N LYS A 878 -15.03 -10.69 1.68
CA LYS A 878 -16.24 -9.87 1.89
C LYS A 878 -16.76 -9.22 0.61
N VAL A 879 -15.90 -9.04 -0.39
CA VAL A 879 -16.26 -8.39 -1.66
C VAL A 879 -16.33 -9.38 -2.84
N ASN A 880 -16.22 -10.69 -2.56
CA ASN A 880 -16.27 -11.76 -3.56
C ASN A 880 -15.25 -11.63 -4.71
N ALA A 881 -14.08 -11.02 -4.44
CA ALA A 881 -13.01 -10.86 -5.43
C ALA A 881 -12.10 -12.12 -5.50
N ILE A 882 -12.68 -13.26 -5.89
CA ILE A 882 -12.08 -14.60 -5.79
C ILE A 882 -10.71 -14.72 -6.48
N GLN A 883 -10.50 -14.03 -7.60
CA GLN A 883 -9.21 -14.05 -8.31
C GLN A 883 -8.06 -13.54 -7.43
N PHE A 884 -8.26 -12.41 -6.76
CA PHE A 884 -7.27 -11.83 -5.84
C PHE A 884 -7.13 -12.68 -4.56
N VAL A 885 -8.20 -13.35 -4.11
CA VAL A 885 -8.13 -14.29 -2.97
C VAL A 885 -7.13 -15.41 -3.26
N HIS A 886 -7.26 -16.08 -4.42
CA HIS A 886 -6.34 -17.16 -4.78
C HIS A 886 -4.88 -16.69 -4.90
N MET A 887 -4.65 -15.48 -5.40
CA MET A 887 -3.30 -14.90 -5.45
C MET A 887 -2.73 -14.66 -4.05
N ALA A 888 -3.51 -14.07 -3.14
CA ALA A 888 -3.09 -13.83 -1.78
C ALA A 888 -2.84 -15.14 -1.02
N LEU A 889 -3.67 -16.16 -1.24
CA LEU A 889 -3.48 -17.51 -0.67
C LEU A 889 -2.21 -18.17 -1.21
N ALA A 890 -1.86 -17.99 -2.49
CA ALA A 890 -0.61 -18.52 -3.03
C ALA A 890 0.62 -17.93 -2.33
N HIS A 891 0.61 -16.62 -2.04
CA HIS A 891 1.65 -15.99 -1.23
C HIS A 891 1.68 -16.46 0.21
N GLU A 892 0.50 -16.69 0.80
CA GLU A 892 0.42 -17.21 2.15
C GLU A 892 1.15 -18.55 2.27
N LEU A 893 0.91 -19.45 1.31
CA LEU A 893 1.58 -20.76 1.26
C LEU A 893 3.10 -20.65 1.10
N LEU A 894 3.59 -19.66 0.35
CA LEU A 894 5.02 -19.41 0.18
C LEU A 894 5.66 -18.78 1.42
N SER A 895 4.89 -18.03 2.21
CA SER A 895 5.37 -17.29 3.37
C SER A 895 5.47 -18.14 4.65
N LEU A 896 4.67 -19.21 4.75
CA LEU A 896 4.56 -20.04 5.95
C LEU A 896 5.68 -21.10 6.01
N GLN A 897 6.50 -21.04 7.06
CA GLN A 897 7.51 -22.08 7.33
C GLN A 897 6.93 -23.34 7.99
N GLU A 898 5.77 -23.23 8.66
CA GLU A 898 5.14 -24.32 9.44
C GLU A 898 3.96 -24.99 8.72
N GLY A 899 3.76 -24.71 7.43
CA GLY A 899 2.65 -25.24 6.63
C GLY A 899 1.38 -24.37 6.68
N PRO A 900 0.34 -24.72 5.91
CA PRO A 900 -0.89 -23.93 5.77
C PRO A 900 -1.69 -23.83 7.09
N SER A 901 -2.21 -22.65 7.38
CA SER A 901 -3.00 -22.37 8.59
C SER A 901 -4.45 -22.88 8.49
N CYS A 902 -5.13 -23.03 9.63
CA CYS A 902 -6.57 -23.35 9.63
C CYS A 902 -7.39 -22.29 8.84
N GLY A 903 -7.05 -21.01 9.00
CA GLY A 903 -7.68 -19.91 8.25
C GLY A 903 -7.50 -20.03 6.74
N TYR A 904 -6.32 -20.46 6.27
CA TYR A 904 -6.06 -20.72 4.86
C TYR A 904 -7.03 -21.76 4.28
N TYR A 905 -7.19 -22.91 4.96
CA TYR A 905 -8.09 -23.96 4.51
C TYR A 905 -9.57 -23.57 4.57
N LEU A 906 -9.97 -22.78 5.59
CA LEU A 906 -11.32 -22.24 5.70
C LEU A 906 -11.69 -21.37 4.50
N VAL A 907 -10.82 -20.42 4.13
CA VAL A 907 -11.03 -19.56 2.97
C VAL A 907 -11.06 -20.38 1.69
N LEU A 908 -10.13 -21.34 1.54
CA LEU A 908 -10.10 -22.20 0.36
C LEU A 908 -11.39 -23.02 0.23
N ALA A 909 -11.88 -23.60 1.32
CA ALA A 909 -13.17 -24.29 1.36
C ALA A 909 -14.34 -23.37 0.97
N GLN A 910 -14.39 -22.14 1.49
CA GLN A 910 -15.39 -21.15 1.10
C GLN A 910 -15.33 -20.85 -0.40
N THR A 911 -14.15 -20.64 -0.98
CA THR A 911 -14.02 -20.41 -2.43
C THR A 911 -14.46 -21.61 -3.27
N TYR A 912 -14.21 -22.84 -2.82
CA TYR A 912 -14.70 -24.04 -3.50
C TYR A 912 -16.20 -24.23 -3.35
N LEU A 913 -16.79 -23.88 -2.20
CA LEU A 913 -18.24 -23.86 -2.01
C LEU A 913 -18.94 -22.89 -2.95
N LEU A 914 -18.36 -21.71 -3.17
CA LEU A 914 -18.86 -20.74 -4.16
C LEU A 914 -18.77 -21.26 -5.60
N LYS A 915 -17.73 -22.04 -5.91
CA LYS A 915 -17.53 -22.71 -7.22
C LYS A 915 -18.28 -24.03 -7.37
N GLU A 916 -19.02 -24.47 -6.34
CA GLU A 916 -19.73 -25.76 -6.27
C GLU A 916 -18.83 -27.00 -6.34
N ASP A 917 -17.52 -26.85 -6.10
CA ASP A 917 -16.55 -27.94 -6.05
C ASP A 917 -16.58 -28.63 -4.66
N PHE A 918 -17.65 -29.40 -4.39
CA PHE A 918 -17.91 -29.98 -3.07
C PHE A 918 -16.86 -30.98 -2.57
N SER A 919 -16.17 -31.70 -3.47
CA SER A 919 -15.14 -32.67 -3.12
C SER A 919 -13.90 -32.00 -2.53
N LYS A 920 -13.37 -30.99 -3.22
CA LYS A 920 -12.20 -30.23 -2.74
C LYS A 920 -12.52 -29.43 -1.48
N ALA A 921 -13.74 -28.89 -1.38
CA ALA A 921 -14.19 -28.21 -0.17
C ALA A 921 -14.16 -29.14 1.05
N GLU A 922 -14.57 -30.40 0.89
CA GLU A 922 -14.53 -31.42 1.94
C GLU A 922 -13.10 -31.75 2.37
N GLU A 923 -12.20 -31.97 1.41
CA GLU A 923 -10.77 -32.21 1.70
C GLU A 923 -10.17 -31.07 2.52
N CYS A 924 -10.41 -29.82 2.10
CA CYS A 924 -9.92 -28.63 2.81
C CYS A 924 -10.49 -28.53 4.24
N LEU A 925 -11.78 -28.83 4.42
CA LEU A 925 -12.41 -28.80 5.74
C LEU A 925 -11.92 -29.92 6.65
N CYS A 926 -11.63 -31.11 6.11
CA CYS A 926 -11.01 -32.20 6.86
C CYS A 926 -9.63 -31.81 7.39
N GLU A 927 -8.79 -31.18 6.56
CA GLU A 927 -7.50 -30.63 6.99
C GLU A 927 -7.68 -29.51 8.04
N ALA A 928 -8.65 -28.61 7.86
CA ALA A 928 -8.94 -27.55 8.82
C ALA A 928 -9.36 -28.09 10.20
N VAL A 929 -10.18 -29.16 10.24
CA VAL A 929 -10.57 -29.85 11.48
C VAL A 929 -9.35 -30.51 12.14
N GLY A 930 -8.44 -31.09 11.35
CA GLY A 930 -7.20 -31.68 11.84
C GLY A 930 -6.28 -30.68 12.54
N LEU A 931 -6.25 -29.44 12.04
CA LEU A 931 -5.44 -28.35 12.60
C LEU A 931 -6.07 -27.69 13.83
N ASP A 932 -7.36 -27.31 13.73
CA ASP A 932 -8.07 -26.65 14.82
C ASP A 932 -9.54 -27.12 14.90
N TYR A 933 -9.74 -28.20 15.65
CA TYR A 933 -11.08 -28.75 15.91
C TYR A 933 -11.90 -27.89 16.89
N THR A 934 -11.30 -26.88 17.53
CA THR A 934 -11.98 -26.00 18.50
C THR A 934 -12.59 -24.76 17.86
N ASN A 935 -12.24 -24.48 16.60
CA ASN A 935 -12.75 -23.34 15.85
C ASN A 935 -14.21 -23.57 15.39
N PRO A 936 -15.19 -22.75 15.85
CA PRO A 936 -16.59 -22.88 15.46
C PRO A 936 -16.83 -22.66 13.96
N ASN A 937 -16.02 -21.83 13.30
CA ASN A 937 -16.18 -21.53 11.88
C ASN A 937 -15.94 -22.77 10.99
N VAL A 938 -15.05 -23.67 11.41
CA VAL A 938 -14.77 -24.92 10.68
C VAL A 938 -16.00 -25.83 10.68
N TRP A 939 -16.63 -25.99 11.85
CA TRP A 939 -17.85 -26.79 11.97
C TRP A 939 -19.05 -26.16 11.28
N ALA A 940 -19.17 -24.82 11.30
CA ALA A 940 -20.21 -24.10 10.57
C ALA A 940 -20.08 -24.33 9.06
N GLN A 941 -18.88 -24.14 8.50
CA GLN A 941 -18.61 -24.32 7.07
C GLN A 941 -18.76 -25.79 6.64
N LYS A 942 -18.35 -26.75 7.48
CA LYS A 942 -18.60 -28.18 7.24
C LYS A 942 -20.10 -28.51 7.26
N GLY A 943 -20.86 -27.97 8.20
CA GLY A 943 -22.31 -28.08 8.21
C GLY A 943 -22.95 -27.50 6.94
N HIS A 944 -22.46 -26.36 6.46
CA HIS A 944 -22.93 -25.75 5.22
C HIS A 944 -22.65 -26.61 3.99
N LEU A 945 -21.47 -27.23 3.91
CA LEU A 945 -21.12 -28.19 2.86
C LEU A 945 -22.05 -29.42 2.89
N CYS A 946 -22.20 -30.09 4.04
CA CYS A 946 -23.05 -31.28 4.17
C CYS A 946 -24.51 -30.96 3.82
N PHE A 947 -25.02 -29.80 4.24
CA PHE A 947 -26.36 -29.33 3.90
C PHE A 947 -26.54 -29.15 2.38
N LEU A 948 -25.56 -28.55 1.70
CA LEU A 948 -25.59 -28.38 0.24
C LEU A 948 -25.45 -29.70 -0.53
N LYS A 949 -24.73 -30.68 0.02
CA LYS A 949 -24.65 -32.06 -0.51
C LYS A 949 -25.96 -32.86 -0.28
N GLY A 950 -26.79 -32.45 0.68
CA GLY A 950 -28.01 -33.14 1.09
C GLY A 950 -27.83 -34.16 2.22
N ASP A 951 -26.66 -34.24 2.84
CA ASP A 951 -26.45 -35.06 4.04
C ASP A 951 -26.89 -34.29 5.29
N LEU A 952 -28.18 -34.39 5.59
CA LEU A 952 -28.80 -33.67 6.70
C LEU A 952 -28.35 -34.19 8.07
N ALA A 953 -28.00 -35.48 8.17
CA ALA A 953 -27.60 -36.09 9.44
C ALA A 953 -26.23 -35.59 9.89
N GLU A 954 -25.24 -35.56 8.99
CA GLU A 954 -23.93 -34.99 9.31
C GLU A 954 -24.00 -33.47 9.47
N ALA A 955 -24.81 -32.78 8.66
CA ALA A 955 -25.03 -31.34 8.79
C ALA A 955 -25.58 -30.97 10.18
N LYS A 956 -26.59 -31.71 10.68
CA LYS A 956 -27.16 -31.52 12.03
C LYS A 956 -26.09 -31.60 13.10
N GLN A 957 -25.27 -32.65 13.09
CA GLN A 957 -24.20 -32.84 14.08
C GLN A 957 -23.18 -31.70 14.05
N CYS A 958 -22.78 -31.26 12.86
CA CYS A 958 -21.85 -30.14 12.70
C CYS A 958 -22.43 -28.82 13.23
N TYR A 959 -23.70 -28.54 12.96
CA TYR A 959 -24.36 -27.33 13.46
C TYR A 959 -24.61 -27.37 14.98
N GLU A 960 -25.07 -28.49 15.54
CA GLU A 960 -25.21 -28.66 17.00
C GLU A 960 -23.87 -28.45 17.71
N ARG A 961 -22.79 -28.99 17.13
CA ARG A 961 -21.42 -28.76 17.63
C ARG A 961 -21.01 -27.30 17.53
N THR A 962 -21.33 -26.63 16.43
CA THR A 962 -21.07 -25.18 16.25
C THR A 962 -21.76 -24.36 17.35
N VAL A 963 -23.04 -24.62 17.61
CA VAL A 963 -23.85 -23.91 18.62
C VAL A 963 -23.40 -24.24 20.05
N SER A 964 -22.74 -25.38 20.27
CA SER A 964 -22.23 -25.76 21.59
C SER A 964 -21.00 -24.97 22.06
N PHE A 965 -20.30 -24.29 21.14
CA PHE A 965 -19.11 -23.49 21.48
C PHE A 965 -19.49 -22.17 22.15
N VAL A 966 -18.58 -21.66 23.00
CA VAL A 966 -18.76 -20.38 23.70
C VAL A 966 -18.55 -19.18 22.78
N VAL A 967 -17.68 -19.33 21.77
CA VAL A 967 -17.42 -18.30 20.76
C VAL A 967 -18.36 -18.55 19.59
N ASP A 968 -19.10 -17.51 19.22
CA ASP A 968 -20.00 -17.56 18.07
C ASP A 968 -19.21 -17.63 16.76
N ALA A 969 -19.67 -18.44 15.81
CA ALA A 969 -19.15 -18.43 14.44
C ALA A 969 -19.55 -17.14 13.71
N ALA A 970 -18.88 -16.80 12.61
CA ALA A 970 -19.24 -15.63 11.80
C ALA A 970 -20.66 -15.74 11.20
N ASP A 971 -21.05 -16.94 10.79
CA ASP A 971 -22.27 -17.22 10.02
C ASP A 971 -23.42 -17.80 10.88
N MET A 972 -23.49 -17.45 12.17
CA MET A 972 -24.46 -18.03 13.12
C MET A 972 -25.92 -17.90 12.68
N HIS A 973 -26.27 -16.81 12.00
CA HIS A 973 -27.62 -16.62 11.45
C HIS A 973 -28.02 -17.76 10.51
N PHE A 974 -27.15 -18.08 9.55
CA PHE A 974 -27.38 -19.14 8.57
C PHE A 974 -27.31 -20.54 9.19
N VAL A 975 -26.44 -20.72 10.20
CA VAL A 975 -26.38 -21.94 11.01
C VAL A 975 -27.72 -22.21 11.68
N TYR A 976 -28.31 -21.22 12.37
CA TYR A 976 -29.60 -21.39 13.01
C TYR A 976 -30.75 -21.61 12.02
N LEU A 977 -30.77 -20.90 10.89
CA LEU A 977 -31.79 -21.10 9.86
C LEU A 977 -31.79 -22.53 9.30
N ARG A 978 -30.61 -23.04 8.93
CA ARG A 978 -30.46 -24.41 8.38
C ARG A 978 -30.64 -25.49 9.43
N LEU A 979 -30.17 -25.28 10.66
CA LEU A 979 -30.39 -26.24 11.75
C LEU A 979 -31.88 -26.31 12.13
N GLY A 980 -32.55 -25.16 12.20
CA GLY A 980 -34.00 -25.08 12.43
C GLY A 980 -34.80 -25.80 11.35
N SER A 981 -34.40 -25.69 10.08
CA SER A 981 -35.10 -26.36 8.97
C SER A 981 -34.91 -27.87 9.04
N ILE A 982 -33.71 -28.36 9.37
CA ILE A 982 -33.46 -29.79 9.60
C ILE A 982 -34.36 -30.33 10.73
N TYR A 983 -34.49 -29.61 11.85
CA TYR A 983 -35.40 -30.03 12.93
C TYR A 983 -36.87 -30.05 12.52
N LEU A 984 -37.32 -29.13 11.66
CA LEU A 984 -38.68 -29.14 11.13
C LEU A 984 -38.93 -30.38 10.25
N GLU A 985 -37.98 -30.75 9.40
CA GLU A 985 -38.05 -31.93 8.54
C GLU A 985 -38.04 -33.25 9.35
N GLU A 986 -37.21 -33.32 10.39
CA GLU A 986 -37.14 -34.45 11.33
C GLU A 986 -38.31 -34.51 12.33
N LYS A 987 -39.22 -33.53 12.29
CA LYS A 987 -40.39 -33.39 13.17
C LYS A 987 -40.06 -33.13 14.64
N GLU A 988 -38.86 -32.64 14.94
CA GLU A 988 -38.44 -32.17 16.28
C GLU A 988 -38.90 -30.72 16.52
N TYR A 989 -40.21 -30.46 16.42
CA TYR A 989 -40.77 -29.10 16.38
C TYR A 989 -40.41 -28.23 17.60
N GLY A 990 -40.31 -28.82 18.79
CA GLY A 990 -39.91 -28.10 20.01
C GLY A 990 -38.48 -27.54 19.94
N ARG A 991 -37.52 -28.32 19.40
CA ARG A 991 -36.14 -27.87 19.22
C ARG A 991 -36.02 -26.90 18.04
N ALA A 992 -36.79 -27.11 16.98
CA ALA A 992 -36.90 -26.16 15.87
C ALA A 992 -37.32 -24.76 16.37
N LYS A 993 -38.42 -24.69 17.13
CA LYS A 993 -38.91 -23.44 17.73
C LYS A 993 -37.83 -22.73 18.55
N GLN A 994 -37.15 -23.44 19.43
CA GLN A 994 -36.08 -22.86 20.25
C GLN A 994 -34.91 -22.33 19.41
N THR A 995 -34.49 -23.08 18.38
CA THR A 995 -33.38 -22.70 17.50
C THR A 995 -33.72 -21.44 16.69
N TYR A 996 -34.92 -21.36 16.12
CA TYR A 996 -35.36 -20.16 15.40
C TYR A 996 -35.53 -18.95 16.33
N LEU A 997 -36.00 -19.13 17.57
CA LEU A 997 -36.05 -18.04 18.54
C LEU A 997 -34.67 -17.52 18.93
N MET A 998 -33.64 -18.38 18.95
CA MET A 998 -32.25 -17.94 19.14
C MET A 998 -31.78 -17.11 17.94
N ALA A 999 -32.13 -17.49 16.71
CA ALA A 999 -31.89 -16.67 15.52
C ALA A 999 -32.59 -15.30 15.62
N CYS A 1000 -33.87 -15.26 15.99
CA CYS A 1000 -34.65 -14.02 16.13
C CYS A 1000 -34.03 -13.05 17.15
N LYS A 1001 -33.42 -13.56 18.23
CA LYS A 1001 -32.73 -12.73 19.23
C LYS A 1001 -31.48 -12.04 18.69
N ASN A 1002 -30.77 -12.68 17.76
CA ASN A 1002 -29.54 -12.17 17.18
C ASN A 1002 -29.82 -11.32 15.93
N SER A 1003 -30.63 -11.84 15.01
CA SER A 1003 -30.94 -11.28 13.69
C SER A 1003 -32.33 -11.73 13.25
N ALA A 1004 -33.36 -10.99 13.67
CA ALA A 1004 -34.75 -11.26 13.27
C ALA A 1004 -34.97 -11.01 11.77
N SER A 1005 -35.43 -12.04 11.07
CA SER A 1005 -35.82 -11.99 9.67
C SER A 1005 -37.18 -12.65 9.43
N CYS A 1006 -37.78 -12.38 8.26
CA CYS A 1006 -39.02 -13.03 7.85
C CYS A 1006 -38.90 -14.56 7.89
N LEU A 1007 -37.77 -15.12 7.47
CA LEU A 1007 -37.55 -16.57 7.45
C LEU A 1007 -37.42 -17.15 8.87
N THR A 1008 -36.77 -16.43 9.79
CA THR A 1008 -36.66 -16.89 11.18
C THR A 1008 -38.03 -16.94 11.88
N TRP A 1009 -38.84 -15.89 11.74
CA TRP A 1009 -40.19 -15.85 12.32
C TRP A 1009 -41.16 -16.81 11.63
N LEU A 1010 -41.03 -17.00 10.32
CA LEU A 1010 -41.74 -18.05 9.59
C LEU A 1010 -41.40 -19.43 10.15
N GLY A 1011 -40.12 -19.71 10.41
CA GLY A 1011 -39.69 -20.96 11.05
C GLY A 1011 -40.31 -21.19 12.43
N VAL A 1012 -40.39 -20.13 13.27
CA VAL A 1012 -41.11 -20.18 14.56
C VAL A 1012 -42.60 -20.47 14.35
N GLY A 1013 -43.25 -19.74 13.44
CA GLY A 1013 -44.67 -19.90 13.14
C GLY A 1013 -45.03 -21.30 12.66
N ILE A 1014 -44.22 -21.88 11.77
CA ILE A 1014 -44.36 -23.26 11.30
C ILE A 1014 -44.21 -24.24 12.45
N ALA A 1015 -43.18 -24.07 13.30
CA ALA A 1015 -42.97 -24.94 14.45
C ALA A 1015 -44.14 -24.89 15.44
N CYS A 1016 -44.62 -23.70 15.79
CA CYS A 1016 -45.77 -23.50 16.68
C CYS A 1016 -47.07 -24.08 16.09
N TYR A 1017 -47.31 -23.88 14.78
CA TYR A 1017 -48.47 -24.47 14.09
C TYR A 1017 -48.45 -26.00 14.16
N ARG A 1018 -47.28 -26.62 13.98
CA ARG A 1018 -47.11 -28.08 14.07
C ARG A 1018 -47.20 -28.61 15.51
N LEU A 1019 -46.94 -27.77 16.51
CA LEU A 1019 -47.14 -28.06 17.94
C LEU A 1019 -48.57 -27.79 18.42
N GLU A 1020 -49.47 -27.34 17.54
CA GLU A 1020 -50.86 -26.93 17.85
C GLU A 1020 -50.96 -25.69 18.76
N GLU A 1021 -49.87 -24.92 18.88
CA GLU A 1021 -49.82 -23.66 19.63
C GLU A 1021 -50.33 -22.50 18.75
N MET A 1022 -51.61 -22.51 18.42
CA MET A 1022 -52.21 -21.64 17.38
C MET A 1022 -52.04 -20.14 17.64
N ALA A 1023 -52.15 -19.70 18.91
CA ALA A 1023 -52.00 -18.29 19.27
C ALA A 1023 -50.56 -17.80 19.00
N GLU A 1024 -49.56 -18.56 19.45
CA GLU A 1024 -48.15 -18.22 19.24
C GLU A 1024 -47.74 -18.35 17.77
N ALA A 1025 -48.37 -19.28 17.03
CA ALA A 1025 -48.19 -19.40 15.59
C ALA A 1025 -48.69 -18.16 14.85
N GLU A 1026 -49.88 -17.64 15.23
CA GLU A 1026 -50.43 -16.42 14.67
C GLU A 1026 -49.54 -15.21 14.96
N ASP A 1027 -49.09 -15.05 16.21
CA ASP A 1027 -48.19 -13.96 16.60
C ASP A 1027 -46.88 -14.00 15.80
N ALA A 1028 -46.23 -15.17 15.72
CA ALA A 1028 -44.98 -15.32 14.98
C ALA A 1028 -45.14 -15.06 13.47
N LEU A 1029 -46.24 -15.52 12.86
CA LEU A 1029 -46.53 -15.27 11.45
C LEU A 1029 -46.92 -13.81 11.18
N ALA A 1030 -47.56 -13.13 12.14
CA ALA A 1030 -47.84 -11.71 12.05
C ALA A 1030 -46.54 -10.89 12.07
N GLU A 1031 -45.58 -11.23 12.93
CA GLU A 1031 -44.24 -10.63 12.93
C GLU A 1031 -43.48 -10.90 11.63
N ALA A 1032 -43.56 -12.14 11.09
CA ALA A 1032 -42.98 -12.47 9.79
C ALA A 1032 -43.58 -11.60 8.66
N ASN A 1033 -44.90 -11.42 8.67
CA ASN A 1033 -45.62 -10.60 7.69
C ASN A 1033 -45.30 -9.11 7.82
N ALA A 1034 -45.10 -8.61 9.05
CA ALA A 1034 -44.68 -7.24 9.32
C ALA A 1034 -43.29 -6.94 8.73
N LEU A 1035 -42.38 -7.92 8.77
CA LEU A 1035 -41.04 -7.81 8.20
C LEU A 1035 -41.02 -7.93 6.67
N ASN A 1036 -41.75 -8.89 6.11
CA ASN A 1036 -41.88 -9.06 4.66
C ASN A 1036 -43.27 -9.57 4.26
N ASN A 1037 -44.11 -8.65 3.81
CA ASN A 1037 -45.46 -8.95 3.34
C ASN A 1037 -45.52 -9.58 1.93
N LYS A 1038 -44.38 -9.73 1.26
CA LYS A 1038 -44.27 -10.35 -0.06
C LYS A 1038 -43.84 -11.82 0.01
N ASN A 1039 -43.75 -12.41 1.20
CA ASN A 1039 -43.49 -13.84 1.32
C ASN A 1039 -44.80 -14.62 1.22
N ALA A 1040 -44.97 -15.38 0.13
CA ALA A 1040 -46.16 -16.18 -0.12
C ALA A 1040 -46.37 -17.28 0.94
N GLU A 1041 -45.30 -17.85 1.48
CA GLU A 1041 -45.38 -18.91 2.49
C GLU A 1041 -45.99 -18.40 3.80
N VAL A 1042 -45.64 -17.18 4.22
CA VAL A 1042 -46.23 -16.56 5.42
C VAL A 1042 -47.75 -16.44 5.27
N TRP A 1043 -48.22 -15.93 4.14
CA TRP A 1043 -49.66 -15.83 3.85
C TRP A 1043 -50.35 -17.19 3.78
N ALA A 1044 -49.67 -18.21 3.26
CA ALA A 1044 -50.21 -19.57 3.21
C ALA A 1044 -50.40 -20.15 4.63
N TYR A 1045 -49.42 -19.98 5.51
CA TYR A 1045 -49.54 -20.43 6.91
C TYR A 1045 -50.54 -19.61 7.72
N LEU A 1046 -50.66 -18.29 7.49
CA LEU A 1046 -51.73 -17.48 8.07
C LEU A 1046 -53.11 -17.98 7.63
N ALA A 1047 -53.29 -18.33 6.36
CA ALA A 1047 -54.54 -18.92 5.87
C ALA A 1047 -54.85 -20.26 6.59
N LEU A 1048 -53.85 -21.11 6.81
CA LEU A 1048 -54.00 -22.36 7.55
C LEU A 1048 -54.40 -22.14 9.01
N VAL A 1049 -53.76 -21.18 9.69
CA VAL A 1049 -54.12 -20.79 11.08
C VAL A 1049 -55.55 -20.25 11.15
N CYS A 1050 -55.96 -19.40 10.22
CA CYS A 1050 -57.32 -18.86 10.15
C CYS A 1050 -58.38 -19.95 9.88
N LEU A 1051 -58.07 -20.92 9.02
CA LEU A 1051 -58.94 -22.08 8.78
C LEU A 1051 -59.11 -22.92 10.05
N HIS A 1052 -58.02 -23.17 10.76
CA HIS A 1052 -58.06 -23.92 12.02
C HIS A 1052 -58.84 -23.18 13.12
N GLY A 1053 -58.76 -21.85 13.14
CA GLY A 1053 -59.52 -20.98 14.05
C GLY A 1053 -60.98 -20.70 13.63
N GLY A 1054 -61.49 -21.30 12.55
CA GLY A 1054 -62.87 -21.11 12.07
C GLY A 1054 -63.15 -19.76 11.40
N ARG A 1055 -62.12 -18.96 11.09
CA ARG A 1055 -62.21 -17.63 10.45
C ARG A 1055 -62.16 -17.76 8.93
N GLN A 1056 -63.24 -18.26 8.35
CA GLN A 1056 -63.28 -18.68 6.93
C GLN A 1056 -63.10 -17.51 5.93
N LEU A 1057 -63.59 -16.31 6.26
CA LEU A 1057 -63.43 -15.11 5.42
C LEU A 1057 -61.98 -14.61 5.38
N GLU A 1058 -61.33 -14.54 6.54
CA GLU A 1058 -59.91 -14.13 6.64
C GLU A 1058 -59.00 -15.15 5.95
N ALA A 1059 -59.29 -16.45 6.10
CA ALA A 1059 -58.58 -17.50 5.38
C ALA A 1059 -58.66 -17.35 3.86
N GLU A 1060 -59.85 -17.05 3.31
CA GLU A 1060 -60.03 -16.83 1.88
C GLU A 1060 -59.26 -15.59 1.40
N GLN A 1061 -59.21 -14.54 2.20
CA GLN A 1061 -58.42 -13.34 1.91
C GLN A 1061 -56.92 -13.66 1.90
N CYS A 1062 -56.39 -14.28 2.95
CA CYS A 1062 -54.97 -14.68 3.02
C CYS A 1062 -54.60 -15.58 1.84
N TYR A 1063 -55.45 -16.55 1.49
CA TYR A 1063 -55.23 -17.43 0.34
C TYR A 1063 -55.19 -16.67 -1.00
N LYS A 1064 -56.09 -15.71 -1.22
CA LYS A 1064 -56.06 -14.84 -2.41
C LYS A 1064 -54.77 -14.01 -2.47
N TYR A 1065 -54.29 -13.51 -1.32
CA TYR A 1065 -53.02 -12.80 -1.25
C TYR A 1065 -51.82 -13.71 -1.51
N THR A 1066 -51.81 -14.94 -1.01
CA THR A 1066 -50.79 -15.95 -1.36
C THR A 1066 -50.67 -16.11 -2.87
N LEU A 1067 -51.79 -16.30 -3.58
CA LEU A 1067 -51.81 -16.42 -5.04
C LEU A 1067 -51.32 -15.16 -5.74
N LYS A 1068 -51.68 -13.98 -5.22
CA LYS A 1068 -51.25 -12.69 -5.78
C LYS A 1068 -49.75 -12.47 -5.67
N VAL A 1069 -49.14 -12.94 -4.58
CA VAL A 1069 -47.72 -12.73 -4.24
C VAL A 1069 -46.82 -13.84 -4.80
N SER A 1070 -47.39 -15.02 -5.07
CA SER A 1070 -46.71 -16.17 -5.70
C SER A 1070 -46.50 -16.03 -7.21
N ILE A 1071 -47.09 -15.00 -7.84
CA ILE A 1071 -46.97 -14.65 -9.27
C ILE A 1071 -46.03 -13.46 -9.39
#